data_AF-A0A2R7P9B8-F1
#
_entry.id   AF-A0A2R7P9B8-F1
#
_cell.length_a   1.000
_cell.length_b   1.000
_cell.length_c   1.000
_cell.angle_alpha   90.00
_cell.angle_beta   90.00
_cell.angle_gamma   90.00
#
_symmetry.space_group_name_H-M   'P 1'
#
loop_
_entity.id
_entity.type
_entity.pdbx_description
1 polymer ?
#
loop_
_entity_poly.entity_id
_entity_poly.type
_entity_poly.pdbx_seq_one_letter_code
_entity_poly.pdbx_strand_id
1 'polypeptide(L)'
;MKKLLSLVTIHSICLFFSCILYGQLTTVKIDKNIPYQKIKGFGGFVCSPQFAYNHMTTSEIQTLWGASSEGGYNIMRLYIPENSNNWSSVLATAQLAKSMGLTIFATPWTMPAAWKTNNHVNAVYTDANGVQQVGYLKTENYQDYALYLNSFVTYLQSNGVDLDYISIQNEPDEMAQYQGCIWTPAQITTFIKNYGQLINCKVIAPESVGFTDNFASALLDPAAMANFEVYGGHQYGLIQSTYKQFQNYNKEIWQTEYLINWNSSSIQPARDFSWNTDAFTFASSVNNVLLGNINAWIHYSAKRYYGLMGDGTYGTTTGVMTKRGYILSHYAKYTTGKTRIEAKWDDKTGVLQGSSYISQDGNQVVLMVINPSQNTYSLKVDLPFYTTSGTKVLTNTQSNMVSTPISISTATFRPTADISPSSVMTFVFNKSGDRPASLMTGGDIHYNTIETQPATSAAFGTGFNISNTTVTFSNPSPLISNNMTAANGYLQLNDRYNKLILHVNSYTTAGQSYSDNTTLYYINSQGVTKSYNYGKINFSQGGNFDITFDISRQILTDGCKGILGLRNSNYSSVLTLNLGDVYFNVGNEIASKFGGTYSASDSYLMDALENGYYTSVDFRTAAGVTSSNSWQPMSANTNSIYYVNTNVSSSANNVVSGTACSNLVLSGQSMDFQVPFNFTANTASYSRIFNGYDVLILPFQANIPSGVSAYIMSPDANNINCTAISNGIVPANTPVLINATGTITFNGSGNVSTPKAITANQMNGVYQSIKVPANAYVLKTENGVTGFYKVTAGSEPVIGSFKAYLTEENTYSANVIPLNFGSLSTRNISAEAKKEGVKIYPNPVKADLFIDSDFSEATVTIFDGRGSVIRSGLKINSGKNQINVADMPAGIYFIEVTHKNTKVVKQKFVKE
;
A
#
# COMPACT_ATOMS: atom_id res chain seq x y z
N MET A 1 11.43 62.26 7.95
CA MET A 1 12.26 62.37 6.73
C MET A 1 12.47 60.96 6.21
N LYS A 2 11.58 60.48 5.32
CA LYS A 2 11.70 60.49 3.84
C LYS A 2 12.86 59.61 3.34
N LYS A 3 12.45 58.60 2.55
CA LYS A 3 13.17 57.93 1.43
C LYS A 3 14.25 56.93 1.90
N LEU A 4 14.39 55.73 1.32
CA LEU A 4 14.12 55.26 -0.04
C LEU A 4 14.11 53.72 0.02
N LEU A 5 13.10 53.02 -0.49
CA LEU A 5 13.29 51.75 -1.21
C LEU A 5 12.03 51.43 -2.00
N SER A 6 12.14 51.52 -3.32
CA SER A 6 11.10 51.15 -4.28
C SER A 6 11.74 50.27 -5.35
N LEU A 7 10.96 49.29 -5.82
CA LEU A 7 11.18 48.44 -6.99
C LEU A 7 12.33 47.43 -6.90
N VAL A 8 11.98 46.13 -6.83
CA VAL A 8 11.85 45.27 -8.02
C VAL A 8 10.82 44.19 -7.72
N THR A 9 9.63 44.31 -8.31
CA THR A 9 8.60 43.26 -8.40
C THR A 9 8.91 42.43 -9.64
N ILE A 10 9.62 41.31 -9.50
CA ILE A 10 9.63 40.27 -10.54
C ILE A 10 8.39 39.42 -10.32
N HIS A 11 7.43 39.55 -11.24
CA HIS A 11 6.33 38.62 -11.41
C HIS A 11 6.90 37.29 -11.91
N SER A 12 7.28 36.40 -11.00
CA SER A 12 7.38 34.98 -11.30
C SER A 12 5.96 34.41 -11.32
N ILE A 13 5.33 34.42 -12.49
CA ILE A 13 4.20 33.54 -12.77
C ILE A 13 4.79 32.13 -12.83
N CYS A 14 4.94 31.49 -11.68
CA CYS A 14 5.07 30.05 -11.62
C CYS A 14 3.73 29.47 -12.09
N LEU A 15 3.66 29.01 -13.35
CA LEU A 15 2.73 27.95 -13.73
C LEU A 15 3.02 26.77 -12.79
N PHE A 16 2.28 26.69 -11.68
CA PHE A 16 2.11 25.44 -10.97
C PHE A 16 1.39 24.50 -11.93
N PHE A 17 2.14 23.73 -12.70
CA PHE A 17 1.66 22.40 -13.07
C PHE A 17 1.66 21.60 -11.76
N SER A 18 0.56 21.69 -11.04
CA SER A 18 0.17 20.65 -10.11
C SER A 18 0.02 19.38 -10.93
N CYS A 19 1.11 18.62 -11.05
CA CYS A 19 0.98 17.18 -11.07
C CYS A 19 0.31 16.85 -9.73
N ILE A 20 -1.02 16.81 -9.73
CA ILE A 20 -1.78 16.15 -8.69
C ILE A 20 -1.33 14.69 -8.82
N LEU A 21 -0.26 14.33 -8.10
CA LEU A 21 -0.13 12.99 -7.58
C LEU A 21 -1.42 12.81 -6.80
N TYR A 22 -2.43 12.19 -7.42
CA TYR A 22 -3.60 11.70 -6.70
C TYR A 22 -3.02 10.75 -5.66
N GLY A 23 -2.82 11.27 -4.44
CA GLY A 23 -2.38 10.46 -3.33
C GLY A 23 -3.34 9.30 -3.23
N GLN A 24 -2.83 8.07 -3.21
CA GLN A 24 -3.66 6.90 -2.97
C GLN A 24 -4.47 7.16 -1.71
N LEU A 25 -5.79 7.13 -1.84
CA LEU A 25 -6.71 7.25 -0.71
C LEU A 25 -6.34 6.16 0.29
N THR A 26 -5.95 6.58 1.48
CA THR A 26 -5.77 5.66 2.60
C THR A 26 -7.15 5.44 3.21
N THR A 27 -7.58 4.19 3.29
CA THR A 27 -8.87 3.83 3.89
C THR A 27 -8.67 2.85 5.03
N VAL A 28 -9.45 2.96 6.10
CA VAL A 28 -9.60 1.91 7.11
C VAL A 28 -11.06 1.48 7.17
N LYS A 29 -11.32 0.18 6.99
CA LYS A 29 -12.66 -0.40 7.09
C LYS A 29 -12.87 -1.02 8.45
N ILE A 30 -13.91 -0.60 9.15
CA ILE A 30 -14.24 -1.08 10.48
C ILE A 30 -15.41 -2.07 10.39
N ASP A 31 -15.13 -3.35 10.68
CA ASP A 31 -16.14 -4.40 10.64
C ASP A 31 -16.53 -4.85 12.05
N LYS A 32 -17.71 -4.40 12.49
CA LYS A 32 -18.26 -4.76 13.81
C LYS A 32 -18.69 -6.23 13.93
N ASN A 33 -18.84 -6.95 12.80
CA ASN A 33 -19.29 -8.35 12.79
C ASN A 33 -18.12 -9.33 13.01
N ILE A 34 -16.88 -8.83 13.05
CA ILE A 34 -15.69 -9.58 13.43
C ILE A 34 -15.20 -9.05 14.78
N PRO A 35 -15.83 -9.47 15.90
CA PRO A 35 -15.38 -9.10 17.23
C PRO A 35 -14.19 -9.97 17.68
N TYR A 36 -13.35 -9.38 18.51
CA TYR A 36 -12.24 -10.06 19.18
C TYR A 36 -12.47 -10.03 20.70
N GLN A 37 -11.45 -9.65 21.47
CA GLN A 37 -11.52 -9.63 22.92
C GLN A 37 -12.17 -8.35 23.47
N LYS A 38 -12.80 -8.46 24.64
CA LYS A 38 -13.21 -7.31 25.46
C LYS A 38 -12.00 -6.74 26.19
N ILE A 39 -11.83 -5.43 26.15
CA ILE A 39 -10.71 -4.76 26.82
C ILE A 39 -11.03 -4.61 28.30
N LYS A 40 -10.23 -5.31 29.12
CA LYS A 40 -10.32 -5.31 30.58
C LYS A 40 -9.77 -4.03 31.17
N GLY A 41 -8.63 -3.55 30.66
CA GLY A 41 -8.03 -2.33 31.16
C GLY A 41 -6.54 -2.22 31.01
N PHE A 42 -6.01 -1.17 31.66
CA PHE A 42 -4.62 -0.76 31.54
C PHE A 42 -4.11 -0.25 32.88
N GLY A 43 -2.80 -0.29 33.06
CA GLY A 43 -2.13 0.40 34.16
C GLY A 43 -0.67 0.01 34.32
N GLY A 44 -0.23 -0.20 35.56
CA GLY A 44 1.16 -0.52 35.85
C GLY A 44 1.40 -0.99 37.29
N PHE A 45 2.67 -1.24 37.59
CA PHE A 45 3.14 -1.63 38.91
C PHE A 45 3.47 -0.40 39.76
N VAL A 46 2.87 -0.32 40.95
CA VAL A 46 3.30 0.61 42.00
C VAL A 46 4.41 -0.09 42.80
N CYS A 47 5.65 0.38 42.66
CA CYS A 47 6.78 -0.18 43.40
C CYS A 47 6.46 -0.24 44.89
N SER A 48 6.64 -1.40 45.53
CA SER A 48 6.47 -1.53 46.98
C SER A 48 7.43 -0.58 47.71
N PRO A 49 7.05 -0.03 48.88
CA PRO A 49 7.95 0.78 49.71
C PRO A 49 9.26 0.09 50.10
N GLN A 50 9.34 -1.24 49.97
CA GLN A 50 10.57 -2.02 50.18
C GLN A 50 11.60 -1.87 49.05
N PHE A 51 11.17 -1.53 47.84
CA PHE A 51 12.10 -1.18 46.79
C PHE A 51 12.69 0.19 47.12
N ALA A 52 14.02 0.31 47.12
CA ALA A 52 14.73 1.56 47.47
C ALA A 52 14.46 2.74 46.51
N TYR A 53 13.55 2.60 45.56
CA TYR A 53 13.30 3.57 44.50
C TYR A 53 11.81 3.70 44.14
N ASN A 54 11.43 4.94 43.82
CA ASN A 54 10.22 5.32 43.06
C ASN A 54 8.87 4.75 43.56
N HIS A 55 8.72 4.59 44.87
CA HIS A 55 7.38 4.50 45.45
C HIS A 55 6.59 5.79 45.15
N MET A 56 5.28 5.64 44.93
CA MET A 56 4.41 6.72 44.49
C MET A 56 3.63 7.30 45.66
N THR A 57 3.46 8.62 45.70
CA THR A 57 2.58 9.27 46.68
C THR A 57 1.11 9.06 46.31
N THR A 58 0.19 9.32 47.25
CA THR A 58 -1.26 9.29 46.99
C THR A 58 -1.67 10.16 45.80
N SER A 59 -1.13 11.38 45.71
CA SER A 59 -1.45 12.29 44.60
C SER A 59 -0.95 11.75 43.26
N GLU A 60 0.26 11.17 43.23
CA GLU A 60 0.83 10.59 42.02
C GLU A 60 0.02 9.36 41.54
N ILE A 61 -0.45 8.53 42.48
CA ILE A 61 -1.38 7.43 42.17
C ILE A 61 -2.69 7.98 41.59
N GLN A 62 -3.26 9.01 42.20
CA GLN A 62 -4.51 9.64 41.73
C GLN A 62 -4.37 10.36 40.39
N THR A 63 -3.15 10.77 40.00
CA THR A 63 -2.87 11.29 38.65
C THR A 63 -2.98 10.20 37.59
N LEU A 64 -2.49 8.99 37.85
CA LEU A 64 -2.45 7.90 36.87
C LEU A 64 -3.72 7.04 36.84
N TRP A 65 -4.30 6.72 37.99
CA TRP A 65 -5.42 5.77 38.08
C TRP A 65 -6.75 6.45 38.40
N GLY A 66 -7.84 5.85 37.94
CA GLY A 66 -9.21 6.33 38.13
C GLY A 66 -9.82 6.92 36.86
N ALA A 67 -11.16 6.85 36.74
CA ALA A 67 -11.86 7.24 35.51
C ALA A 67 -11.67 8.73 35.14
N SER A 68 -11.53 9.61 36.13
CA SER A 68 -11.33 11.05 35.96
C SER A 68 -9.88 11.50 36.02
N SER A 69 -8.92 10.58 36.15
CA SER A 69 -7.50 10.93 36.27
C SER A 69 -6.89 11.34 34.93
N GLU A 70 -5.66 11.84 34.94
CA GLU A 70 -4.93 12.12 33.70
C GLU A 70 -4.59 10.84 32.93
N GLY A 71 -4.25 9.77 33.65
CA GLY A 71 -3.95 8.45 33.07
C GLY A 71 -5.20 7.70 32.59
N GLY A 72 -6.28 7.71 33.37
CA GLY A 72 -7.46 6.90 33.10
C GLY A 72 -7.27 5.40 33.35
N TYR A 73 -6.20 5.00 34.04
CA TYR A 73 -5.88 3.59 34.28
C TYR A 73 -6.81 2.96 35.31
N ASN A 74 -7.11 1.67 35.16
CA ASN A 74 -8.08 0.96 35.99
C ASN A 74 -7.58 -0.37 36.59
N ILE A 75 -6.35 -0.77 36.25
CA ILE A 75 -5.72 -1.98 36.81
C ILE A 75 -4.40 -1.60 37.48
N MET A 76 -4.17 -2.07 38.71
CA MET A 76 -2.93 -1.84 39.45
C MET A 76 -2.31 -3.17 39.88
N ARG A 77 -1.02 -3.32 39.59
CA ARG A 77 -0.20 -4.46 40.03
C ARG A 77 0.49 -4.14 41.35
N LEU A 78 0.52 -5.12 42.24
CA LEU A 78 1.14 -5.05 43.56
C LEU A 78 2.17 -6.17 43.74
N TYR A 79 3.15 -5.95 44.60
CA TYR A 79 4.17 -6.93 44.99
C TYR A 79 3.69 -7.70 46.22
N ILE A 80 3.93 -9.02 46.27
CA ILE A 80 3.80 -9.82 47.49
C ILE A 80 5.19 -9.99 48.12
N PRO A 81 5.46 -9.34 49.26
CA PRO A 81 6.72 -9.52 50.00
C PRO A 81 6.90 -10.97 50.45
N GLU A 82 8.11 -11.54 50.32
CA GLU A 82 8.35 -12.95 50.69
C GLU A 82 8.23 -13.20 52.19
N ASN A 83 8.56 -12.19 53.00
CA ASN A 83 8.38 -12.22 54.45
C ASN A 83 7.04 -11.59 54.81
N SER A 84 6.15 -12.36 55.45
CA SER A 84 4.82 -11.93 55.87
C SER A 84 4.83 -10.73 56.83
N ASN A 85 5.91 -10.54 57.58
CA ASN A 85 6.06 -9.37 58.44
C ASN A 85 6.08 -8.04 57.66
N ASN A 86 6.35 -8.09 56.36
CA ASN A 86 6.42 -6.93 55.50
C ASN A 86 5.14 -6.69 54.68
N TRP A 87 4.09 -7.51 54.82
CA TRP A 87 2.83 -7.35 54.06
C TRP A 87 2.14 -6.00 54.29
N SER A 88 2.29 -5.42 55.49
CA SER A 88 1.75 -4.09 55.82
C SER A 88 2.27 -2.97 54.91
N SER A 89 3.43 -3.15 54.28
CA SER A 89 3.99 -2.19 53.32
C SER A 89 3.14 -2.00 52.07
N VAL A 90 2.26 -2.95 51.73
CA VAL A 90 1.41 -2.90 50.53
C VAL A 90 0.01 -2.36 50.85
N LEU A 91 -0.40 -2.40 52.13
CA LEU A 91 -1.78 -2.20 52.54
C LEU A 91 -2.34 -0.81 52.17
N ALA A 92 -1.59 0.26 52.43
CA ALA A 92 -2.06 1.62 52.15
C ALA A 92 -2.32 1.86 50.65
N THR A 93 -1.43 1.36 49.78
CA THR A 93 -1.61 1.43 48.33
C THR A 93 -2.83 0.62 47.89
N ALA A 94 -3.03 -0.58 48.45
CA ALA A 94 -4.16 -1.43 48.10
C ALA A 94 -5.50 -0.83 48.57
N GLN A 95 -5.56 -0.25 49.76
CA GLN A 95 -6.74 0.47 50.28
C GLN A 95 -7.11 1.67 49.40
N LEU A 96 -6.10 2.48 49.04
CA LEU A 96 -6.30 3.60 48.12
C LEU A 96 -6.86 3.10 46.78
N ALA A 97 -6.24 2.07 46.18
CA ALA A 97 -6.69 1.52 44.92
C ALA A 97 -8.15 1.01 44.96
N LYS A 98 -8.55 0.29 46.02
CA LYS A 98 -9.95 -0.15 46.17
C LYS A 98 -10.91 1.03 46.37
N SER A 99 -10.53 2.06 47.13
CA SER A 99 -11.34 3.27 47.31
C SER A 99 -11.60 4.02 46.00
N MET A 100 -10.71 3.88 45.03
CA MET A 100 -10.82 4.45 43.68
C MET A 100 -11.58 3.54 42.70
N GLY A 101 -12.04 2.36 43.14
CA GLY A 101 -12.76 1.38 42.32
C GLY A 101 -11.88 0.63 41.33
N LEU A 102 -10.56 0.54 41.58
CA LEU A 102 -9.63 -0.13 40.67
C LEU A 102 -9.70 -1.65 40.81
N THR A 103 -9.38 -2.35 39.71
CA THR A 103 -9.00 -3.77 39.77
C THR A 103 -7.55 -3.85 40.27
N ILE A 104 -7.30 -4.64 41.31
CA ILE A 104 -5.95 -4.88 41.82
C ILE A 104 -5.56 -6.35 41.71
N PHE A 105 -4.31 -6.59 41.31
CA PHE A 105 -3.72 -7.92 41.40
C PHE A 105 -2.34 -7.88 42.06
N ALA A 106 -1.97 -8.97 42.74
CA ALA A 106 -0.70 -9.08 43.41
C ALA A 106 0.10 -10.28 42.90
N THR A 107 1.40 -10.08 42.69
CA THR A 107 2.31 -11.12 42.20
C THR A 107 3.43 -11.39 43.20
N PRO A 108 3.74 -12.66 43.52
CA PRO A 108 4.94 -13.04 44.27
C PRO A 108 6.15 -13.19 43.32
N TRP A 109 7.30 -12.62 43.70
CA TRP A 109 8.55 -12.89 42.97
C TRP A 109 9.23 -14.15 43.48
N THR A 110 9.15 -14.40 44.78
CA THR A 110 9.72 -15.61 45.39
C THR A 110 8.86 -16.08 46.55
N MET A 111 9.13 -17.31 46.96
CA MET A 111 8.69 -17.91 48.22
C MET A 111 9.85 -17.92 49.23
N PRO A 112 9.62 -18.32 50.50
CA PRO A 112 10.68 -18.49 51.48
C PRO A 112 11.83 -19.35 50.95
N ALA A 113 13.07 -18.91 51.19
CA ALA A 113 14.27 -19.56 50.67
C ALA A 113 14.34 -21.07 51.02
N ALA A 114 13.98 -21.42 52.26
CA ALA A 114 13.97 -22.81 52.75
C ALA A 114 13.08 -23.76 51.93
N TRP A 115 12.05 -23.22 51.26
CA TRP A 115 11.12 -24.01 50.46
C TRP A 115 11.65 -24.35 49.08
N LYS A 116 12.78 -23.75 48.66
CA LYS A 116 13.37 -23.93 47.34
C LYS A 116 14.53 -24.92 47.37
N THR A 117 14.77 -25.58 46.25
CA THR A 117 15.87 -26.56 46.09
C THR A 117 17.25 -25.95 46.31
N ASN A 118 17.41 -24.66 46.01
CA ASN A 118 18.68 -23.93 46.15
C ASN A 118 18.81 -23.17 47.49
N ASN A 119 17.82 -23.26 48.38
CA ASN A 119 17.79 -22.57 49.67
C ASN A 119 18.11 -21.05 49.58
N HIS A 120 17.67 -20.37 48.52
CA HIS A 120 18.00 -18.98 48.24
C HIS A 120 16.77 -18.20 47.75
N VAL A 121 16.71 -16.87 47.94
CA VAL A 121 15.58 -16.03 47.47
C VAL A 121 15.59 -15.81 45.96
N ASN A 122 16.77 -15.80 45.33
CA ASN A 122 16.89 -15.65 43.87
C ASN A 122 16.47 -16.90 43.09
N ALA A 123 15.96 -16.74 41.87
CA ALA A 123 15.69 -17.87 40.97
C ALA A 123 16.97 -18.67 40.73
N VAL A 124 18.08 -17.97 40.54
CA VAL A 124 19.39 -18.58 40.35
C VAL A 124 20.50 -17.79 41.05
N TYR A 125 21.54 -18.48 41.48
CA TYR A 125 22.81 -17.87 41.88
C TYR A 125 23.98 -18.73 41.40
N THR A 126 25.16 -18.14 41.29
CA THR A 126 26.40 -18.87 40.99
C THR A 126 27.14 -19.11 42.29
N ASP A 127 27.43 -20.36 42.61
CA ASP A 127 28.17 -20.70 43.81
C ASP A 127 29.68 -20.39 43.69
N ALA A 128 30.43 -20.62 44.77
CA ALA A 128 31.87 -20.35 44.83
C ALA A 128 32.69 -21.18 43.82
N ASN A 129 32.14 -22.27 43.27
CA ASN A 129 32.79 -23.12 42.27
C ASN A 129 32.41 -22.73 40.83
N GLY A 130 31.63 -21.65 40.65
CA GLY A 130 31.15 -21.24 39.33
C GLY A 130 29.95 -22.04 38.83
N VAL A 131 29.34 -22.89 39.67
CA VAL A 131 28.18 -23.71 39.28
C VAL A 131 26.90 -22.93 39.53
N GLN A 132 26.02 -22.94 38.53
CA GLN A 132 24.73 -22.26 38.60
C GLN A 132 23.71 -23.10 39.38
N GLN A 133 23.20 -22.56 40.48
CA GLN A 133 22.27 -23.20 41.39
C GLN A 133 20.84 -22.72 41.12
N VAL A 134 20.06 -23.56 40.44
CA VAL A 134 18.68 -23.23 40.02
C VAL A 134 17.67 -23.60 41.11
N GLY A 135 16.84 -22.64 41.49
CA GLY A 135 15.84 -22.78 42.53
C GLY A 135 14.46 -23.13 41.98
N TYR A 136 13.97 -24.31 42.34
CA TYR A 136 12.59 -24.75 42.13
C TYR A 136 11.88 -24.84 43.49
N LEU A 137 10.56 -24.66 43.52
CA LEU A 137 9.78 -24.99 44.72
C LEU A 137 9.85 -26.50 44.97
N LYS A 138 10.20 -26.91 46.19
CA LYS A 138 10.17 -28.32 46.59
C LYS A 138 8.74 -28.83 46.64
N THR A 139 8.49 -30.03 46.13
CA THR A 139 7.15 -30.62 46.01
C THR A 139 6.41 -30.73 47.33
N GLU A 140 7.13 -31.02 48.43
CA GLU A 140 6.59 -31.09 49.78
C GLU A 140 6.01 -29.75 50.28
N ASN A 141 6.41 -28.61 49.69
CA ASN A 141 5.94 -27.28 50.07
C ASN A 141 4.88 -26.72 49.12
N TYR A 142 4.34 -27.50 48.18
CA TYR A 142 3.33 -27.00 47.24
C TYR A 142 2.05 -26.56 47.96
N GLN A 143 1.53 -27.40 48.87
CA GLN A 143 0.36 -27.03 49.65
C GLN A 143 0.62 -25.79 50.51
N ASP A 144 1.77 -25.74 51.19
CA ASP A 144 2.17 -24.61 52.04
C ASP A 144 2.28 -23.31 51.25
N TYR A 145 2.76 -23.37 50.00
CA TYR A 145 2.82 -22.21 49.14
C TYR A 145 1.43 -21.71 48.71
N ALA A 146 0.50 -22.60 48.37
CA ALA A 146 -0.88 -22.20 48.09
C ALA A 146 -1.54 -21.52 49.31
N LEU A 147 -1.33 -22.08 50.51
CA LEU A 147 -1.82 -21.51 51.77
C LEU A 147 -1.12 -20.17 52.12
N TYR A 148 0.15 -20.02 51.78
CA TYR A 148 0.88 -18.75 51.91
C TYR A 148 0.25 -17.64 51.05
N LEU A 149 -0.03 -17.94 49.77
CA LEU A 149 -0.73 -17.00 48.89
C LEU A 149 -2.13 -16.66 49.43
N ASN A 150 -2.89 -17.67 49.88
CA ASN A 150 -4.20 -17.45 50.48
C ASN A 150 -4.15 -16.64 51.79
N SER A 151 -3.07 -16.77 52.56
CA SER A 151 -2.87 -15.99 53.79
C SER A 151 -2.64 -14.51 53.49
N PHE A 152 -1.96 -14.18 52.39
CA PHE A 152 -1.85 -12.79 51.92
C PHE A 152 -3.21 -12.23 51.49
N VAL A 153 -4.02 -13.01 50.76
CA VAL A 153 -5.41 -12.65 50.42
C VAL A 153 -6.22 -12.36 51.69
N THR A 154 -6.17 -13.30 52.65
CA THR A 154 -6.89 -13.19 53.92
C THR A 154 -6.42 -11.98 54.74
N TYR A 155 -5.12 -11.68 54.73
CA TYR A 155 -4.55 -10.51 55.38
C TYR A 155 -5.13 -9.22 54.81
N LEU A 156 -5.15 -9.05 53.48
CA LEU A 156 -5.72 -7.87 52.83
C LEU A 156 -7.22 -7.76 53.14
N GLN A 157 -7.96 -8.86 53.03
CA GLN A 157 -9.40 -8.90 53.30
C GLN A 157 -9.71 -8.49 54.74
N SER A 158 -8.95 -9.00 55.71
CA SER A 158 -9.10 -8.64 57.14
C SER A 158 -8.81 -7.16 57.42
N ASN A 159 -8.11 -6.47 56.51
CA ASN A 159 -7.82 -5.05 56.56
C ASN A 159 -8.65 -4.22 55.58
N GLY A 160 -9.80 -4.76 55.12
CA GLY A 160 -10.78 -4.05 54.30
C GLY A 160 -10.44 -3.97 52.81
N VAL A 161 -9.55 -4.83 52.31
CA VAL A 161 -9.15 -4.89 50.90
C VAL A 161 -9.47 -6.25 50.31
N ASP A 162 -10.50 -6.32 49.47
CA ASP A 162 -10.76 -7.49 48.63
C ASP A 162 -9.86 -7.45 47.38
N LEU A 163 -8.82 -8.29 47.39
CA LEU A 163 -7.91 -8.48 46.25
C LEU A 163 -8.65 -9.17 45.10
N ASP A 164 -8.60 -8.58 43.90
CA ASP A 164 -9.36 -9.11 42.76
C ASP A 164 -8.69 -10.33 42.12
N TYR A 165 -7.35 -10.32 42.03
CA TYR A 165 -6.57 -11.43 41.48
C TYR A 165 -5.22 -11.62 42.21
N ILE A 166 -4.69 -12.84 42.19
CA ILE A 166 -3.38 -13.18 42.72
C ILE A 166 -2.64 -14.07 41.71
N SER A 167 -1.36 -13.83 41.50
CA SER A 167 -0.55 -14.65 40.61
C SER A 167 0.16 -15.78 41.35
N ILE A 168 0.45 -16.88 40.65
CA ILE A 168 1.24 -17.99 41.17
C ILE A 168 2.72 -17.64 41.29
N GLN A 169 3.30 -16.95 40.30
CA GLN A 169 4.74 -16.71 40.25
C GLN A 169 5.06 -15.65 39.19
N ASN A 170 5.89 -14.65 39.51
CA ASN A 170 6.50 -13.78 38.51
C ASN A 170 7.55 -14.54 37.69
N GLU A 171 7.48 -14.53 36.36
CA GLU A 171 8.52 -15.01 35.44
C GLU A 171 9.10 -16.38 35.83
N PRO A 172 8.26 -17.45 35.87
CA PRO A 172 8.70 -18.80 36.25
C PRO A 172 9.80 -19.38 35.35
N ASP A 173 10.09 -18.77 34.21
CA ASP A 173 11.08 -19.17 33.23
C ASP A 173 12.26 -18.19 33.10
N GLU A 174 12.34 -17.16 33.94
CA GLU A 174 13.50 -16.26 34.00
C GLU A 174 14.52 -16.75 35.02
N MET A 175 15.76 -17.01 34.55
CA MET A 175 16.89 -17.34 35.42
C MET A 175 17.47 -16.09 36.10
N ALA A 176 16.62 -15.37 36.82
CA ALA A 176 16.93 -14.12 37.47
C ALA A 176 17.97 -14.28 38.60
N GLN A 177 18.94 -13.37 38.62
CA GLN A 177 19.89 -13.19 39.74
C GLN A 177 19.32 -12.27 40.84
N TYR A 178 18.00 -12.11 40.89
CA TYR A 178 17.22 -11.43 41.92
C TYR A 178 16.06 -12.34 42.35
N GLN A 179 15.21 -11.90 43.28
CA GLN A 179 14.08 -12.67 43.81
C GLN A 179 13.29 -13.34 42.67
N GLY A 180 13.16 -14.67 42.73
CA GLY A 180 12.61 -15.46 41.65
C GLY A 180 12.46 -16.93 42.03
N CYS A 181 11.68 -17.71 41.30
CA CYS A 181 11.67 -19.17 41.39
C CYS A 181 11.36 -19.77 40.02
N ILE A 182 12.15 -20.76 39.60
CA ILE A 182 11.92 -21.46 38.33
C ILE A 182 10.80 -22.48 38.52
N TRP A 183 9.88 -22.50 37.54
CA TRP A 183 8.88 -23.53 37.38
C TRP A 183 8.84 -23.99 35.94
N THR A 184 8.96 -25.30 35.73
CA THR A 184 8.66 -25.88 34.43
C THR A 184 7.14 -25.82 34.14
N PRO A 185 6.72 -25.86 32.87
CA PRO A 185 5.30 -25.95 32.52
C PRO A 185 4.56 -27.08 33.24
N ALA A 186 5.21 -28.23 33.42
CA ALA A 186 4.63 -29.37 34.14
C ALA A 186 4.46 -29.11 35.64
N GLN A 187 5.45 -28.49 36.29
CA GLN A 187 5.40 -28.19 37.73
C GLN A 187 4.29 -27.19 38.05
N ILE A 188 4.22 -26.07 37.32
CA ILE A 188 3.20 -25.04 37.60
C ILE A 188 1.79 -25.54 37.31
N THR A 189 1.62 -26.33 36.23
CA THR A 189 0.34 -26.98 35.90
C THR A 189 -0.08 -27.97 36.99
N THR A 190 0.86 -28.78 37.49
CA THR A 190 0.61 -29.73 38.60
C THR A 190 0.22 -29.00 39.88
N PHE A 191 0.89 -27.89 40.18
CA PHE A 191 0.57 -27.06 41.33
C PHE A 191 -0.85 -26.50 41.25
N ILE A 192 -1.19 -25.86 40.13
CA ILE A 192 -2.51 -25.23 39.93
C ILE A 192 -3.61 -26.29 40.00
N LYS A 193 -3.42 -27.43 39.33
CA LYS A 193 -4.36 -28.55 39.33
C LYS A 193 -4.68 -29.09 40.73
N ASN A 194 -3.65 -29.23 41.57
CA ASN A 194 -3.78 -29.94 42.85
C ASN A 194 -3.99 -29.01 44.05
N TYR A 195 -3.60 -27.74 43.95
CA TYR A 195 -3.58 -26.80 45.07
C TYR A 195 -4.19 -25.43 44.77
N GLY A 196 -4.51 -25.11 43.52
CA GLY A 196 -5.07 -23.80 43.15
C GLY A 196 -6.40 -23.50 43.86
N GLN A 197 -7.23 -24.51 44.10
CA GLN A 197 -8.49 -24.41 44.85
C GLN A 197 -8.33 -23.96 46.32
N LEU A 198 -7.11 -23.99 46.87
CA LEU A 198 -6.82 -23.53 48.23
C LEU A 198 -6.66 -21.99 48.31
N ILE A 199 -6.61 -21.32 47.16
CA ILE A 199 -6.44 -19.87 47.05
C ILE A 199 -7.83 -19.25 46.86
N ASN A 200 -8.32 -18.54 47.87
CA ASN A 200 -9.64 -17.88 47.83
C ASN A 200 -9.59 -16.52 47.11
N CYS A 201 -9.00 -16.50 45.91
CA CYS A 201 -8.88 -15.34 45.04
C CYS A 201 -8.73 -15.84 43.60
N LYS A 202 -9.06 -15.02 42.61
CA LYS A 202 -8.88 -15.39 41.21
C LYS A 202 -7.40 -15.50 40.88
N VAL A 203 -7.01 -16.60 40.24
CA VAL A 203 -5.61 -16.91 39.97
C VAL A 203 -5.20 -16.42 38.57
N ILE A 204 -4.03 -15.79 38.51
CA ILE A 204 -3.27 -15.49 37.28
C ILE A 204 -2.12 -16.50 37.18
N ALA A 205 -1.96 -17.11 36.02
CA ALA A 205 -0.82 -17.98 35.72
C ALA A 205 -0.53 -17.99 34.20
N PRO A 206 0.71 -18.26 33.76
CA PRO A 206 1.91 -18.47 34.56
C PRO A 206 2.75 -17.19 34.77
N GLU A 207 2.43 -16.08 34.10
CA GLU A 207 3.28 -14.87 34.01
C GLU A 207 4.71 -15.17 33.49
N SER A 208 4.83 -16.06 32.49
CA SER A 208 6.08 -16.31 31.75
C SER A 208 6.64 -15.01 31.15
N VAL A 209 7.97 -14.92 30.96
CA VAL A 209 8.64 -13.76 30.33
C VAL A 209 8.09 -13.41 28.93
N GLY A 210 7.45 -14.37 28.27
CA GLY A 210 6.71 -14.20 27.02
C GLY A 210 5.39 -14.98 27.03
N PHE A 211 4.65 -14.93 25.91
CA PHE A 211 3.48 -15.78 25.71
C PHE A 211 3.87 -17.03 24.92
N THR A 212 4.43 -18.02 25.61
CA THR A 212 5.03 -19.21 25.00
C THR A 212 4.05 -20.38 24.86
N ASP A 213 4.18 -21.13 23.76
CA ASP A 213 3.30 -22.24 23.42
C ASP A 213 3.46 -23.43 24.38
N ASN A 214 4.64 -23.62 24.98
CA ASN A 214 4.88 -24.71 25.94
C ASN A 214 4.08 -24.53 27.24
N PHE A 215 4.07 -23.33 27.82
CA PHE A 215 3.25 -23.02 29.00
C PHE A 215 1.76 -23.00 28.67
N ALA A 216 1.38 -22.37 27.55
CA ALA A 216 -0.01 -22.36 27.11
C ALA A 216 -0.56 -23.78 26.89
N SER A 217 0.21 -24.65 26.20
CA SER A 217 -0.18 -26.04 25.96
C SER A 217 -0.34 -26.84 27.25
N ALA A 218 0.56 -26.64 28.22
CA ALA A 218 0.48 -27.33 29.51
C ALA A 218 -0.75 -26.90 30.32
N LEU A 219 -1.05 -25.60 30.34
CA LEU A 219 -2.16 -25.02 31.10
C LEU A 219 -3.55 -25.20 30.45
N LEU A 220 -3.61 -25.71 29.22
CA LEU A 220 -4.86 -26.16 28.59
C LEU A 220 -5.39 -27.49 29.17
N ASP A 221 -4.70 -28.10 30.14
CA ASP A 221 -5.26 -29.21 30.94
C ASP A 221 -6.55 -28.74 31.64
N PRO A 222 -7.71 -29.40 31.41
CA PRO A 222 -8.99 -29.00 32.00
C PRO A 222 -8.98 -28.90 33.53
N ALA A 223 -8.21 -29.74 34.22
CA ALA A 223 -8.11 -29.73 35.67
C ALA A 223 -7.25 -28.54 36.18
N ALA A 224 -6.26 -28.10 35.39
CA ALA A 224 -5.57 -26.85 35.68
C ALA A 224 -6.47 -25.64 35.38
N MET A 225 -7.14 -25.62 34.23
CA MET A 225 -8.07 -24.54 33.85
C MET A 225 -9.21 -24.33 34.84
N ALA A 226 -9.61 -25.35 35.60
CA ALA A 226 -10.62 -25.20 36.65
C ALA A 226 -10.16 -24.27 37.80
N ASN A 227 -8.86 -24.04 37.94
CA ASN A 227 -8.24 -23.40 39.10
C ASN A 227 -7.49 -22.08 38.79
N PHE A 228 -7.71 -21.49 37.61
CA PHE A 228 -7.24 -20.13 37.30
C PHE A 228 -8.17 -19.38 36.35
N GLU A 229 -8.18 -18.05 36.39
CA GLU A 229 -9.12 -17.20 35.64
C GLU A 229 -8.44 -16.48 34.47
N VAL A 230 -7.15 -16.18 34.63
CA VAL A 230 -6.39 -15.36 33.68
C VAL A 230 -5.13 -16.08 33.25
N TYR A 231 -4.96 -16.24 31.93
CA TYR A 231 -3.66 -16.58 31.37
C TYR A 231 -2.77 -15.32 31.32
N GLY A 232 -1.77 -15.25 32.19
CA GLY A 232 -0.85 -14.11 32.30
C GLY A 232 0.48 -14.34 31.57
N GLY A 233 1.03 -13.30 30.95
CA GLY A 233 2.36 -13.33 30.35
C GLY A 233 2.99 -11.95 30.27
N HIS A 234 4.31 -11.89 30.14
CA HIS A 234 5.06 -10.65 29.93
C HIS A 234 5.37 -10.47 28.44
N GLN A 235 5.97 -9.33 28.08
CA GLN A 235 6.29 -8.98 26.68
C GLN A 235 7.81 -8.90 26.41
N TYR A 236 8.64 -9.45 27.31
CA TYR A 236 10.10 -9.48 27.13
C TYR A 236 10.54 -10.61 26.19
N GLY A 237 9.81 -11.73 26.19
CA GLY A 237 10.02 -12.88 25.33
C GLY A 237 9.12 -12.91 24.08
N LEU A 238 9.08 -14.06 23.42
CA LEU A 238 8.23 -14.28 22.24
C LEU A 238 6.74 -14.21 22.63
N ILE A 239 5.93 -13.62 21.74
CA ILE A 239 4.46 -13.71 21.81
C ILE A 239 4.01 -14.69 20.73
N GLN A 240 3.76 -15.95 21.11
CA GLN A 240 3.32 -17.01 20.20
C GLN A 240 1.79 -16.99 20.05
N SER A 241 1.11 -18.12 19.86
CA SER A 241 -0.33 -18.09 19.54
C SER A 241 -1.21 -19.07 20.29
N THR A 242 -0.64 -20.10 20.94
CA THR A 242 -1.44 -21.13 21.62
C THR A 242 -2.30 -20.55 22.74
N TYR A 243 -1.85 -19.48 23.40
CA TYR A 243 -2.64 -18.80 24.43
C TYR A 243 -4.01 -18.31 23.94
N LYS A 244 -4.21 -18.07 22.64
CA LYS A 244 -5.51 -17.64 22.10
C LYS A 244 -6.59 -18.69 22.33
N GLN A 245 -6.23 -19.97 22.50
CA GLN A 245 -7.18 -21.04 22.77
C GLN A 245 -7.92 -20.85 24.11
N PHE A 246 -7.35 -20.12 25.08
CA PHE A 246 -8.01 -19.81 26.35
C PHE A 246 -9.30 -18.99 26.18
N GLN A 247 -9.42 -18.25 25.07
CA GLN A 247 -10.66 -17.53 24.73
C GLN A 247 -11.84 -18.47 24.51
N ASN A 248 -11.61 -19.69 24.02
CA ASN A 248 -12.65 -20.72 23.84
C ASN A 248 -13.25 -21.19 25.17
N TYR A 249 -12.57 -20.92 26.28
CA TYR A 249 -12.97 -21.29 27.64
C TYR A 249 -13.36 -20.08 28.50
N ASN A 250 -13.63 -18.93 27.87
CA ASN A 250 -13.98 -17.66 28.54
C ASN A 250 -12.93 -17.19 29.57
N LYS A 251 -11.67 -17.60 29.42
CA LYS A 251 -10.56 -17.08 30.23
C LYS A 251 -10.09 -15.74 29.66
N GLU A 252 -9.69 -14.83 30.54
CA GLU A 252 -9.03 -13.60 30.11
C GLU A 252 -7.53 -13.86 29.87
N ILE A 253 -6.91 -13.07 29.00
CA ILE A 253 -5.48 -13.13 28.69
C ILE A 253 -4.89 -11.76 29.00
N TRP A 254 -3.91 -11.67 29.89
CA TRP A 254 -3.35 -10.39 30.34
C TRP A 254 -1.86 -10.31 30.07
N GLN A 255 -1.42 -9.20 29.49
CA GLN A 255 -0.02 -8.79 29.53
C GLN A 255 0.18 -8.05 30.86
N THR A 256 0.95 -8.66 31.76
CA THR A 256 0.99 -8.26 33.18
C THR A 256 2.25 -7.50 33.60
N GLU A 257 3.28 -7.50 32.76
CA GLU A 257 4.48 -6.67 32.95
C GLU A 257 5.25 -6.43 31.64
N TYR A 258 5.59 -5.16 31.38
CA TYR A 258 6.50 -4.78 30.32
C TYR A 258 7.08 -3.38 30.54
N LEU A 259 8.30 -3.17 30.03
CA LEU A 259 8.92 -1.87 29.93
C LEU A 259 9.88 -1.84 28.73
N ILE A 260 10.19 -0.64 28.26
CA ILE A 260 11.28 -0.41 27.31
C ILE A 260 12.31 0.49 27.99
N ASN A 261 13.46 -0.07 28.40
CA ASN A 261 14.54 0.70 29.03
C ASN A 261 15.64 0.99 28.02
N TRP A 262 15.63 2.22 27.48
CA TRP A 262 16.62 2.67 26.50
C TRP A 262 17.99 3.04 27.10
N ASN A 263 18.09 3.12 28.43
CA ASN A 263 19.34 3.31 29.18
C ASN A 263 19.71 2.04 29.96
N SER A 264 19.38 0.85 29.43
CA SER A 264 19.71 -0.44 30.06
C SER A 264 21.17 -0.86 29.85
N SER A 265 21.83 -0.35 28.81
CA SER A 265 23.23 -0.65 28.50
C SER A 265 24.18 0.30 29.23
N SER A 266 25.23 -0.26 29.83
CA SER A 266 26.36 0.51 30.40
C SER A 266 27.39 0.94 29.36
N ILE A 267 27.31 0.43 28.12
CA ILE A 267 28.26 0.70 27.02
C ILE A 267 27.80 1.89 26.19
N GLN A 268 26.48 2.12 26.08
CA GLN A 268 25.94 3.29 25.41
C GLN A 268 25.80 4.45 26.40
N PRO A 269 26.20 5.68 26.02
CA PRO A 269 25.95 6.85 26.85
C PRO A 269 24.46 6.99 27.15
N ALA A 270 24.12 7.25 28.41
CA ALA A 270 22.74 7.48 28.78
C ALA A 270 22.17 8.71 28.06
N ARG A 271 20.90 8.61 27.64
CA ARG A 271 20.19 9.69 26.94
C ARG A 271 18.79 9.90 27.49
N ASP A 272 18.23 11.07 27.19
CA ASP A 272 16.83 11.37 27.47
C ASP A 272 15.92 10.64 26.47
N PHE A 273 14.62 10.63 26.78
CA PHE A 273 13.58 10.12 25.89
C PHE A 273 13.59 10.89 24.55
N SER A 274 13.50 10.15 23.45
CA SER A 274 13.41 10.69 22.09
C SER A 274 12.07 10.30 21.48
N TRP A 275 11.25 11.30 21.13
CA TRP A 275 9.92 11.08 20.56
C TRP A 275 9.96 10.19 19.30
N ASN A 276 10.83 10.52 18.34
CA ASN A 276 10.87 9.85 17.03
C ASN A 276 11.31 8.37 17.11
N THR A 277 11.99 7.95 18.19
CA THR A 277 12.44 6.56 18.35
C THR A 277 11.59 5.81 19.39
N ASP A 278 11.34 6.44 20.54
CA ASP A 278 10.84 5.74 21.72
C ASP A 278 9.31 5.75 21.80
N ALA A 279 8.64 6.80 21.27
CA ALA A 279 7.19 6.93 21.32
C ALA A 279 6.50 5.84 20.49
N PHE A 280 6.94 5.66 19.25
CA PHE A 280 6.31 4.70 18.33
C PHE A 280 6.64 3.26 18.68
N THR A 281 7.85 2.98 19.18
CA THR A 281 8.18 1.65 19.71
C THR A 281 7.23 1.28 20.86
N PHE A 282 6.97 2.21 21.78
CA PHE A 282 6.02 1.99 22.88
C PHE A 282 4.57 1.86 22.38
N ALA A 283 4.12 2.77 21.52
CA ALA A 283 2.76 2.77 20.98
C ALA A 283 2.45 1.48 20.20
N SER A 284 3.37 1.03 19.34
CA SER A 284 3.24 -0.24 18.60
C SER A 284 3.29 -1.43 19.54
N SER A 285 4.09 -1.41 20.61
CA SER A 285 4.13 -2.49 21.60
C SER A 285 2.78 -2.70 22.30
N VAL A 286 2.10 -1.62 22.69
CA VAL A 286 0.75 -1.68 23.25
C VAL A 286 -0.26 -2.15 22.19
N ASN A 287 -0.26 -1.53 21.00
CA ASN A 287 -1.19 -1.87 19.92
C ASN A 287 -1.11 -3.35 19.52
N ASN A 288 0.11 -3.88 19.35
CA ASN A 288 0.31 -5.25 18.89
C ASN A 288 -0.15 -6.29 19.91
N VAL A 289 -0.01 -6.01 21.21
CA VAL A 289 -0.56 -6.87 22.26
C VAL A 289 -2.09 -6.92 22.17
N LEU A 290 -2.74 -5.78 21.96
CA LEU A 290 -4.20 -5.74 21.78
C LEU A 290 -4.63 -6.44 20.48
N LEU A 291 -3.88 -6.29 19.38
CA LEU A 291 -4.12 -7.08 18.16
C LEU A 291 -3.90 -8.59 18.38
N GLY A 292 -3.08 -8.96 19.37
CA GLY A 292 -2.85 -10.33 19.83
C GLY A 292 -4.00 -10.99 20.60
N ASN A 293 -5.17 -10.33 20.71
CA ASN A 293 -6.32 -10.78 21.51
C ASN A 293 -6.12 -10.72 23.04
N ILE A 294 -5.19 -9.90 23.52
CA ILE A 294 -4.92 -9.74 24.95
C ILE A 294 -5.87 -8.67 25.53
N ASN A 295 -6.48 -8.97 26.69
CA ASN A 295 -7.52 -8.18 27.33
C ASN A 295 -6.98 -6.99 28.14
N ALA A 296 -5.79 -7.12 28.72
CA ALA A 296 -5.19 -6.09 29.58
C ALA A 296 -3.70 -5.88 29.25
N TRP A 297 -3.23 -4.65 29.45
CA TRP A 297 -1.83 -4.29 29.28
C TRP A 297 -1.32 -3.49 30.49
N ILE A 298 -0.32 -4.04 31.16
CA ILE A 298 0.20 -3.55 32.44
C ILE A 298 1.69 -3.24 32.27
N HIS A 299 2.03 -1.97 32.47
CA HIS A 299 3.42 -1.54 32.54
C HIS A 299 4.11 -2.16 33.77
N TYR A 300 5.44 -2.26 33.75
CA TYR A 300 6.23 -2.45 34.97
C TYR A 300 6.10 -1.18 35.87
N SER A 301 7.17 -0.76 36.55
CA SER A 301 7.19 0.43 37.39
C SER A 301 6.54 1.64 36.69
N ALA A 302 5.43 2.12 37.28
CA ALA A 302 4.67 3.22 36.73
C ALA A 302 5.42 4.55 36.86
N LYS A 303 6.23 4.71 37.92
CA LYS A 303 7.08 5.88 38.16
C LYS A 303 8.55 5.54 37.94
N ARG A 304 9.08 5.92 36.77
CA ARG A 304 10.49 5.82 36.42
C ARG A 304 10.77 6.71 35.22
N TYR A 305 12.03 7.05 34.95
CA TYR A 305 12.41 7.73 33.71
C TYR A 305 11.91 7.02 32.44
N TYR A 306 11.80 5.69 32.47
CA TYR A 306 11.19 4.90 31.38
C TYR A 306 9.70 4.61 31.56
N GLY A 307 9.10 5.02 32.67
CA GLY A 307 7.74 4.70 33.08
C GLY A 307 6.67 5.61 32.51
N LEU A 308 5.47 5.47 33.05
CA LEU A 308 4.28 6.27 32.71
C LEU A 308 4.34 7.66 33.36
N MET A 309 5.08 7.78 34.46
CA MET A 309 5.37 9.01 35.20
C MET A 309 6.87 9.13 35.46
N GLY A 310 7.41 10.33 35.33
CA GLY A 310 8.82 10.61 35.53
C GLY A 310 9.26 10.48 36.99
N ASP A 311 10.54 10.21 37.20
CA ASP A 311 11.17 10.10 38.52
C ASP A 311 12.18 11.22 38.83
N GLY A 312 12.39 12.16 37.89
CA GLY A 312 13.37 13.24 38.03
C GLY A 312 14.72 12.94 37.37
N THR A 313 14.89 11.78 36.72
CA THR A 313 16.13 11.39 36.04
C THR A 313 15.97 11.30 34.51
N TYR A 314 17.09 11.39 33.79
CA TYR A 314 17.18 11.30 32.32
C TYR A 314 16.13 12.16 31.58
N GLY A 315 16.06 13.43 31.96
CA GLY A 315 15.19 14.44 31.35
C GLY A 315 13.72 14.37 31.77
N THR A 316 13.32 13.43 32.63
CA THR A 316 11.95 13.36 33.15
C THR A 316 11.77 14.23 34.40
N THR A 317 10.60 14.84 34.56
CA THR A 317 10.23 15.55 35.79
C THR A 317 9.54 14.59 36.76
N THR A 318 9.96 14.58 38.03
CA THR A 318 9.35 13.73 39.06
C THR A 318 7.86 14.05 39.24
N GLY A 319 7.02 13.01 39.32
CA GLY A 319 5.58 13.18 39.55
C GLY A 319 4.78 13.66 38.33
N VAL A 320 5.43 13.89 37.18
CA VAL A 320 4.76 14.35 35.94
C VAL A 320 4.62 13.18 34.98
N MET A 321 3.45 13.06 34.33
CA MET A 321 3.21 12.05 33.31
C MET A 321 4.18 12.18 32.13
N THR A 322 4.74 11.07 31.69
CA THR A 322 5.61 11.01 30.51
C THR A 322 4.79 10.90 29.24
N LYS A 323 5.44 11.04 28.07
CA LYS A 323 4.82 10.74 26.77
C LYS A 323 4.28 9.32 26.70
N ARG A 324 4.92 8.35 27.35
CA ARG A 324 4.42 6.96 27.44
C ARG A 324 3.15 6.87 28.26
N GLY A 325 3.08 7.62 29.36
CA GLY A 325 1.86 7.77 30.14
C GLY A 325 0.70 8.22 29.26
N TYR A 326 0.88 9.32 28.53
CA TYR A 326 -0.16 9.83 27.62
C TYR A 326 -0.50 8.86 26.49
N ILE A 327 0.47 8.17 25.90
CA ILE A 327 0.21 7.13 24.88
C ILE A 327 -0.65 6.00 25.45
N LEU A 328 -0.37 5.52 26.66
CA LEU A 328 -1.20 4.49 27.30
C LEU A 328 -2.60 5.04 27.65
N SER A 329 -2.72 6.33 28.00
CA SER A 329 -4.00 6.99 28.27
C SER A 329 -4.94 7.02 27.07
N HIS A 330 -4.41 7.10 25.84
CA HIS A 330 -5.23 6.98 24.63
C HIS A 330 -6.01 5.65 24.60
N TYR A 331 -5.40 4.56 25.08
CA TYR A 331 -6.12 3.28 25.18
C TYR A 331 -7.00 3.27 26.44
N ALA A 332 -6.43 3.58 27.60
CA ALA A 332 -7.13 3.46 28.87
C ALA A 332 -8.45 4.24 28.95
N LYS A 333 -8.46 5.48 28.47
CA LYS A 333 -9.64 6.35 28.52
C LYS A 333 -10.70 6.00 27.49
N TYR A 334 -10.31 5.46 26.34
CA TYR A 334 -11.21 5.31 25.21
C TYR A 334 -11.60 3.87 24.89
N THR A 335 -10.83 2.86 25.30
CA THR A 335 -11.06 1.46 24.92
C THR A 335 -11.48 0.55 26.07
N THR A 336 -11.21 0.92 27.33
CA THR A 336 -11.62 0.14 28.51
C THR A 336 -13.12 -0.18 28.49
N GLY A 337 -13.47 -1.45 28.67
CA GLY A 337 -14.85 -1.95 28.63
C GLY A 337 -15.46 -2.14 27.23
N LYS A 338 -14.77 -1.69 26.18
CA LYS A 338 -15.19 -1.89 24.78
C LYS A 338 -14.70 -3.23 24.23
N THR A 339 -15.33 -3.68 23.15
CA THR A 339 -14.90 -4.87 22.41
C THR A 339 -14.02 -4.44 21.25
N ARG A 340 -12.84 -5.03 21.10
CA ARG A 340 -12.02 -4.81 19.90
C ARG A 340 -12.74 -5.42 18.69
N ILE A 341 -12.83 -4.68 17.60
CA ILE A 341 -13.42 -5.13 16.34
C ILE A 341 -12.39 -5.00 15.22
N GLU A 342 -12.70 -5.54 14.05
CA GLU A 342 -11.74 -5.55 12.95
C GLU A 342 -11.53 -4.15 12.35
N ALA A 343 -10.28 -3.87 11.99
CA ALA A 343 -9.86 -2.68 11.27
C ALA A 343 -8.99 -3.11 10.08
N LYS A 344 -9.59 -3.19 8.89
CA LYS A 344 -8.87 -3.53 7.67
C LYS A 344 -8.29 -2.27 7.05
N TRP A 345 -6.97 -2.12 7.15
CA TRP A 345 -6.22 -1.00 6.60
C TRP A 345 -5.93 -1.23 5.11
N ASP A 346 -6.30 -0.27 4.28
CA ASP A 346 -5.85 -0.13 2.90
C ASP A 346 -4.95 1.10 2.82
N ASP A 347 -3.78 0.98 3.47
CA ASP A 347 -2.69 1.97 3.41
C ASP A 347 -1.57 1.42 2.54
N LYS A 348 -1.48 1.90 1.30
CA LYS A 348 -0.43 1.51 0.36
C LYS A 348 0.96 2.01 0.77
N THR A 349 1.06 2.94 1.73
CA THR A 349 2.35 3.35 2.29
C THR A 349 2.87 2.36 3.33
N GLY A 350 1.99 1.55 3.93
CA GLY A 350 2.33 0.62 5.01
C GLY A 350 2.84 1.29 6.29
N VAL A 351 2.58 2.58 6.46
CA VAL A 351 3.11 3.40 7.56
C VAL A 351 2.14 3.49 8.72
N LEU A 352 0.85 3.69 8.43
CA LEU A 352 -0.16 3.86 9.47
C LEU A 352 -0.47 2.54 10.14
N GLN A 353 -0.61 2.58 11.46
CA GLN A 353 -0.97 1.42 12.28
C GLN A 353 -2.12 1.80 13.21
N GLY A 354 -2.87 0.80 13.67
CA GLY A 354 -3.90 1.06 14.65
C GLY A 354 -4.84 -0.11 14.90
N SER A 355 -5.89 0.19 15.66
CA SER A 355 -6.90 -0.78 16.11
C SER A 355 -8.24 -0.08 16.33
N SER A 356 -9.34 -0.82 16.24
CA SER A 356 -10.70 -0.28 16.42
C SER A 356 -11.46 -1.01 17.54
N TYR A 357 -12.37 -0.29 18.20
CA TYR A 357 -13.14 -0.77 19.35
C TYR A 357 -14.56 -0.23 19.30
N ILE A 358 -15.53 -1.03 19.74
CA ILE A 358 -16.95 -0.64 19.77
C ILE A 358 -17.50 -0.67 21.19
N SER A 359 -18.30 0.34 21.54
CA SER A 359 -19.04 0.35 22.80
C SER A 359 -20.04 -0.80 22.88
N GLN A 360 -20.37 -1.22 24.10
CA GLN A 360 -21.29 -2.34 24.34
C GLN A 360 -22.69 -2.12 23.72
N ASP A 361 -23.15 -0.88 23.64
CA ASP A 361 -24.43 -0.50 23.01
C ASP A 361 -24.33 -0.31 21.48
N GLY A 362 -23.12 -0.40 20.90
CA GLY A 362 -22.89 -0.21 19.47
C GLY A 362 -22.97 1.24 18.98
N ASN A 363 -23.11 2.22 19.87
CA ASN A 363 -23.31 3.63 19.51
C ASN A 363 -22.01 4.43 19.35
N GLN A 364 -20.86 3.85 19.69
CA GLN A 364 -19.57 4.51 19.59
C GLN A 364 -18.52 3.57 19.01
N VAL A 365 -17.78 4.05 18.01
CA VAL A 365 -16.57 3.40 17.50
C VAL A 365 -15.37 4.26 17.86
N VAL A 366 -14.35 3.62 18.42
CA VAL A 366 -13.06 4.22 18.73
C VAL A 366 -12.03 3.66 17.75
N LEU A 367 -11.34 4.53 17.03
CA LEU A 367 -10.25 4.21 16.14
C LEU A 367 -8.95 4.79 16.71
N MET A 368 -7.99 3.91 17.00
CA MET A 368 -6.62 4.27 17.36
C MET A 368 -5.79 4.36 16.10
N VAL A 369 -5.00 5.43 15.93
CA VAL A 369 -4.12 5.63 14.78
C VAL A 369 -2.73 6.05 15.27
N ILE A 370 -1.70 5.36 14.80
CA ILE A 370 -0.29 5.64 15.03
C ILE A 370 0.33 6.03 13.70
N ASN A 371 0.87 7.24 13.60
CA ASN A 371 1.61 7.73 12.45
C ASN A 371 3.05 8.04 12.84
N PRO A 372 4.01 7.13 12.58
CA PRO A 372 5.41 7.36 12.88
C PRO A 372 6.13 8.28 11.87
N SER A 373 5.51 8.56 10.72
CA SER A 373 6.16 9.34 9.65
C SER A 373 6.01 10.84 9.82
N GLN A 374 6.78 11.60 9.04
CA GLN A 374 6.66 13.06 8.97
C GLN A 374 5.55 13.54 8.01
N ASN A 375 4.81 12.62 7.40
CA ASN A 375 3.74 12.96 6.46
C ASN A 375 2.40 13.10 7.19
N THR A 376 1.57 14.02 6.70
CA THR A 376 0.14 14.05 6.99
C THR A 376 -0.60 13.05 6.11
N TYR A 377 -1.65 12.43 6.65
CA TYR A 377 -2.53 11.56 5.87
C TYR A 377 -3.98 12.03 5.97
N SER A 378 -4.71 11.87 4.87
CA SER A 378 -6.16 12.02 4.84
C SER A 378 -6.75 10.61 4.82
N LEU A 379 -7.19 10.12 5.98
CA LEU A 379 -7.66 8.75 6.16
C LEU A 379 -9.18 8.70 6.03
N LYS A 380 -9.70 7.97 5.05
CA LYS A 380 -11.14 7.68 4.99
C LYS A 380 -11.46 6.56 5.97
N VAL A 381 -12.34 6.83 6.94
CA VAL A 381 -12.75 5.86 7.96
C VAL A 381 -14.11 5.31 7.58
N ASP A 382 -14.16 4.05 7.16
CA ASP A 382 -15.40 3.38 6.78
C ASP A 382 -16.05 2.71 8.00
N LEU A 383 -17.12 3.33 8.50
CA LEU A 383 -17.80 3.01 9.74
C LEU A 383 -18.99 2.05 9.54
N PRO A 384 -19.31 1.25 10.56
CA PRO A 384 -20.47 0.35 10.54
C PRO A 384 -21.82 1.08 10.78
N PHE A 385 -21.82 2.41 10.81
CA PHE A 385 -22.99 3.27 11.01
C PHE A 385 -22.78 4.66 10.40
N TYR A 386 -23.86 5.44 10.26
CA TYR A 386 -23.74 6.86 9.95
C TYR A 386 -23.34 7.65 11.20
N THR A 387 -22.51 8.67 11.01
CA THR A 387 -22.09 9.60 12.04
C THR A 387 -22.24 11.05 11.59
N THR A 388 -22.52 11.93 12.55
CA THR A 388 -22.49 13.40 12.40
C THR A 388 -21.55 14.07 13.40
N SER A 389 -20.97 13.31 14.34
CA SER A 389 -20.20 13.87 15.44
C SER A 389 -19.17 12.89 15.99
N GLY A 390 -18.17 13.43 16.67
CA GLY A 390 -17.17 12.65 17.35
C GLY A 390 -16.16 13.51 18.11
N THR A 391 -15.05 12.91 18.48
CA THR A 391 -13.92 13.57 19.15
C THR A 391 -12.62 13.04 18.58
N LYS A 392 -11.66 13.94 18.35
CA LYS A 392 -10.28 13.63 17.98
C LYS A 392 -9.36 13.97 19.14
N VAL A 393 -8.43 13.09 19.47
CA VAL A 393 -7.46 13.26 20.56
C VAL A 393 -6.06 13.10 19.99
N LEU A 394 -5.13 14.00 20.31
CA LEU A 394 -3.78 14.05 19.76
C LEU A 394 -2.70 14.05 20.84
N THR A 395 -1.71 13.17 20.69
CA THR A 395 -0.40 13.27 21.33
C THR A 395 0.68 13.27 20.25
N ASN A 396 1.57 14.26 20.28
CA ASN A 396 2.78 14.34 19.46
C ASN A 396 3.93 14.90 20.31
N THR A 397 5.03 15.37 19.74
CA THR A 397 6.12 15.99 20.52
C THR A 397 5.63 17.17 21.39
N GLN A 398 4.75 18.04 20.86
CA GLN A 398 4.32 19.29 21.51
C GLN A 398 3.00 19.18 22.30
N SER A 399 2.17 18.17 22.00
CA SER A 399 0.84 18.02 22.56
C SER A 399 0.71 16.73 23.37
N ASN A 400 -0.07 16.77 24.45
CA ASN A 400 -0.41 15.63 25.29
C ASN A 400 -1.93 15.55 25.40
N MET A 401 -2.55 14.49 24.85
CA MET A 401 -3.98 14.21 24.96
C MET A 401 -4.91 15.39 24.60
N VAL A 402 -4.53 16.22 23.62
CA VAL A 402 -5.34 17.38 23.21
C VAL A 402 -6.60 16.91 22.51
N SER A 403 -7.76 17.24 23.06
CA SER A 403 -9.08 16.82 22.55
C SER A 403 -9.73 17.92 21.72
N THR A 404 -10.36 17.55 20.60
CA THR A 404 -11.07 18.46 19.69
C THR A 404 -12.34 17.79 19.18
N PRO A 405 -13.51 18.45 19.23
CA PRO A 405 -14.74 17.89 18.68
C PRO A 405 -14.67 17.73 17.16
N ILE A 406 -15.30 16.68 16.65
CA ILE A 406 -15.55 16.46 15.23
C ILE A 406 -17.02 16.76 14.98
N SER A 407 -17.29 17.63 14.00
CA SER A 407 -18.64 17.96 13.56
C SER A 407 -18.75 17.75 12.05
N ILE A 408 -19.73 16.95 11.62
CA ILE A 408 -19.95 16.62 10.21
C ILE A 408 -21.35 17.11 9.84
N SER A 409 -21.42 18.01 8.85
CA SER A 409 -22.67 18.68 8.46
C SER A 409 -23.71 17.74 7.84
N THR A 410 -23.25 16.71 7.12
CA THR A 410 -24.10 15.70 6.49
C THR A 410 -23.73 14.32 7.04
N ALA A 411 -24.73 13.57 7.51
CA ALA A 411 -24.50 12.24 8.04
C ALA A 411 -23.78 11.36 7.00
N THR A 412 -22.68 10.75 7.40
CA THR A 412 -21.87 9.88 6.54
C THR A 412 -21.37 8.68 7.34
N PHE A 413 -21.15 7.55 6.68
CA PHE A 413 -20.43 6.43 7.26
C PHE A 413 -18.98 6.36 6.78
N ARG A 414 -18.53 7.32 5.95
CA ARG A 414 -17.13 7.40 5.48
C ARG A 414 -16.51 8.77 5.78
N PRO A 415 -16.48 9.24 7.05
CA PRO A 415 -15.81 10.49 7.36
C PRO A 415 -14.32 10.45 7.01
N THR A 416 -13.78 11.59 6.62
CA THR A 416 -12.35 11.79 6.44
C THR A 416 -11.72 12.26 7.76
N ALA A 417 -10.64 11.59 8.17
CA ALA A 417 -9.86 11.89 9.36
C ALA A 417 -8.47 12.40 8.98
N ASP A 418 -8.13 13.61 9.40
CA ASP A 418 -6.80 14.18 9.20
C ASP A 418 -5.82 13.64 10.24
N ILE A 419 -4.83 12.88 9.78
CA ILE A 419 -3.81 12.26 10.61
C ILE A 419 -2.57 13.15 10.61
N SER A 420 -2.22 13.66 11.79
CA SER A 420 -1.03 14.50 11.98
C SER A 420 0.26 13.69 11.83
N PRO A 421 1.36 14.31 11.36
CA PRO A 421 2.66 13.65 11.29
C PRO A 421 3.17 13.35 12.70
N SER A 422 3.98 12.30 12.83
CA SER A 422 4.70 11.89 14.04
C SER A 422 3.78 11.96 15.27
N SER A 423 2.69 11.21 15.25
CA SER A 423 1.61 11.33 16.23
C SER A 423 0.97 10.00 16.62
N VAL A 424 0.38 9.99 17.81
CA VAL A 424 -0.60 8.99 18.27
C VAL A 424 -1.94 9.70 18.43
N MET A 425 -2.96 9.17 17.79
CA MET A 425 -4.28 9.79 17.72
C MET A 425 -5.39 8.79 18.07
N THR A 426 -6.44 9.30 18.71
CA THR A 426 -7.68 8.56 18.93
C THR A 426 -8.84 9.31 18.31
N PHE A 427 -9.65 8.62 17.53
CA PHE A 427 -10.89 9.14 16.98
C PHE A 427 -12.04 8.38 17.63
N VAL A 428 -13.04 9.11 18.11
CA VAL A 428 -14.24 8.57 18.73
C VAL A 428 -15.42 9.04 17.90
N PHE A 429 -16.04 8.16 17.12
CA PHE A 429 -17.19 8.48 16.28
C PHE A 429 -18.48 8.05 16.98
N ASN A 430 -19.46 8.94 17.03
CA ASN A 430 -20.77 8.67 17.62
C ASN A 430 -21.78 8.36 16.52
N LYS A 431 -22.59 7.32 16.74
CA LYS A 431 -23.66 6.91 15.84
C LYS A 431 -24.75 7.98 15.78
N SER A 432 -25.11 8.39 14.57
CA SER A 432 -26.26 9.26 14.28
C SER A 432 -27.37 8.55 13.51
N GLY A 433 -27.09 7.38 12.92
CA GLY A 433 -28.08 6.57 12.21
C GLY A 433 -27.54 5.19 11.84
N ASP A 434 -28.44 4.24 11.62
CA ASP A 434 -28.08 2.91 11.16
C ASP A 434 -27.61 2.90 9.71
N ARG A 435 -26.54 2.16 9.45
CA ARG A 435 -26.10 1.84 8.10
C ARG A 435 -26.67 0.47 7.72
N PRO A 436 -27.50 0.37 6.67
CA PRO A 436 -27.93 -0.92 6.14
C PRO A 436 -26.72 -1.76 5.74
N ALA A 437 -26.71 -3.04 6.11
CA ALA A 437 -25.69 -3.97 5.66
C ALA A 437 -25.77 -4.11 4.14
N SER A 438 -24.63 -3.99 3.46
CA SER A 438 -24.54 -4.30 2.04
C SER A 438 -24.70 -5.81 1.85
N LEU A 439 -25.55 -6.21 0.89
CA LEU A 439 -25.65 -7.59 0.41
C LEU A 439 -24.80 -7.80 -0.85
N MET A 440 -24.00 -6.80 -1.22
CA MET A 440 -23.04 -6.89 -2.30
C MET A 440 -21.78 -7.54 -1.75
N THR A 441 -21.22 -8.47 -2.51
CA THR A 441 -19.91 -9.05 -2.21
C THR A 441 -18.93 -8.56 -3.26
N GLY A 442 -17.73 -8.16 -2.88
CA GLY A 442 -16.75 -7.71 -3.86
C GLY A 442 -15.34 -7.61 -3.33
N GLY A 443 -14.42 -7.44 -4.27
CA GLY A 443 -13.00 -7.30 -4.01
C GLY A 443 -12.20 -7.25 -5.30
N ASP A 444 -10.90 -7.12 -5.14
CA ASP A 444 -9.94 -7.06 -6.24
C ASP A 444 -10.01 -8.35 -7.07
N ILE A 445 -9.78 -8.23 -8.37
CA ILE A 445 -9.65 -9.36 -9.30
C ILE A 445 -8.39 -9.16 -10.14
N HIS A 446 -7.63 -10.23 -10.30
CA HIS A 446 -6.43 -10.26 -11.12
C HIS A 446 -6.69 -11.13 -12.35
N TYR A 447 -6.71 -10.52 -13.54
CA TYR A 447 -7.00 -11.26 -14.78
C TYR A 447 -5.79 -12.03 -15.31
N ASN A 448 -4.58 -11.68 -14.87
CA ASN A 448 -3.32 -12.29 -15.32
C ASN A 448 -2.74 -13.21 -14.23
N THR A 449 -3.55 -14.11 -13.66
CA THR A 449 -3.03 -15.07 -12.67
C THR A 449 -1.99 -15.99 -13.31
N ILE A 450 -1.09 -16.54 -12.51
CA ILE A 450 0.00 -17.39 -12.97
C ILE A 450 -0.52 -18.60 -13.77
N GLU A 451 -1.72 -19.08 -13.45
CA GLU A 451 -2.42 -20.17 -14.12
C GLU A 451 -2.88 -19.83 -15.54
N THR A 452 -3.02 -18.55 -15.87
CA THR A 452 -3.41 -18.11 -17.22
C THR A 452 -2.24 -18.10 -18.21
N GLN A 453 -1.01 -18.25 -17.71
CA GLN A 453 0.19 -18.27 -18.55
C GLN A 453 0.46 -19.69 -19.09
N PRO A 454 0.77 -19.84 -20.39
CA PRO A 454 1.01 -21.16 -20.95
C PRO A 454 2.43 -21.67 -20.63
N ALA A 455 2.55 -22.95 -20.29
CA ALA A 455 3.83 -23.64 -20.24
C ALA A 455 4.31 -23.97 -21.66
N THR A 456 5.57 -23.70 -21.98
CA THR A 456 6.15 -23.99 -23.31
C THR A 456 6.35 -25.48 -23.60
N SER A 457 6.29 -26.33 -22.57
CA SER A 457 6.39 -27.78 -22.67
C SER A 457 5.59 -28.44 -21.55
N ALA A 458 4.96 -29.59 -21.85
CA ALA A 458 4.29 -30.41 -20.85
C ALA A 458 5.26 -30.92 -19.76
N ALA A 459 6.55 -31.05 -20.06
CA ALA A 459 7.58 -31.46 -19.10
C ALA A 459 7.78 -30.44 -17.96
N PHE A 460 7.36 -29.19 -18.14
CA PHE A 460 7.43 -28.16 -17.09
C PHE A 460 6.48 -28.48 -15.93
N GLY A 461 5.41 -29.23 -16.22
CA GLY A 461 4.38 -29.65 -15.28
C GLY A 461 3.41 -28.52 -14.93
N THR A 462 2.60 -28.73 -13.89
CA THR A 462 1.56 -27.81 -13.42
C THR A 462 1.83 -27.28 -12.01
N GLY A 463 3.07 -27.40 -11.53
CA GLY A 463 3.46 -26.98 -10.18
C GLY A 463 3.31 -25.47 -9.93
N PHE A 464 3.07 -24.69 -10.98
CA PHE A 464 2.85 -23.25 -10.94
C PHE A 464 1.41 -22.87 -10.58
N ASN A 465 0.48 -23.83 -10.51
CA ASN A 465 -0.90 -23.61 -10.08
C ASN A 465 -0.96 -23.45 -8.55
N ILE A 466 -0.47 -22.31 -8.07
CA ILE A 466 -0.27 -22.05 -6.64
C ILE A 466 -1.23 -21.00 -6.06
N SER A 467 -2.04 -20.33 -6.89
CA SER A 467 -3.04 -19.38 -6.41
C SER A 467 -4.07 -20.07 -5.53
N ASN A 468 -4.43 -19.46 -4.39
CA ASN A 468 -5.41 -19.99 -3.44
C ASN A 468 -5.03 -21.37 -2.86
N THR A 469 -3.74 -21.66 -2.76
CA THR A 469 -3.20 -22.91 -2.19
C THR A 469 -2.26 -22.66 -1.01
N THR A 470 -1.97 -23.70 -0.24
CA THR A 470 -0.91 -23.68 0.78
C THR A 470 0.35 -24.32 0.23
N VAL A 471 1.47 -23.59 0.26
CA VAL A 471 2.76 -24.03 -0.28
C VAL A 471 3.88 -23.84 0.75
N THR A 472 4.90 -24.70 0.71
CA THR A 472 6.10 -24.53 1.53
C THR A 472 7.21 -23.90 0.70
N PHE A 473 7.70 -22.75 1.15
CA PHE A 473 8.86 -22.06 0.61
C PHE A 473 10.07 -22.29 1.51
N SER A 474 10.91 -23.26 1.12
CA SER A 474 12.11 -23.65 1.85
C SER A 474 13.20 -24.09 0.88
N ASN A 475 14.43 -24.20 1.35
CA ASN A 475 15.42 -25.04 0.67
C ASN A 475 15.11 -26.51 1.00
N PRO A 476 14.95 -27.47 0.06
CA PRO A 476 15.29 -27.53 -1.37
C PRO A 476 14.12 -27.31 -2.35
N SER A 477 12.99 -26.80 -1.88
CA SER A 477 11.71 -26.76 -2.61
C SER A 477 11.51 -25.41 -3.32
N PRO A 478 11.82 -25.29 -4.62
CA PRO A 478 11.49 -24.08 -5.38
C PRO A 478 9.97 -23.86 -5.42
N LEU A 479 9.56 -22.59 -5.35
CA LEU A 479 8.24 -22.17 -5.75
C LEU A 479 8.13 -22.17 -7.29
N ILE A 480 6.91 -22.36 -7.80
CA ILE A 480 6.51 -22.38 -9.22
C ILE A 480 6.82 -23.69 -9.95
N SER A 481 8.05 -24.22 -9.90
CA SER A 481 8.34 -25.52 -10.54
C SER A 481 9.59 -26.17 -9.98
N ASN A 482 9.56 -27.52 -9.92
CA ASN A 482 10.73 -28.34 -9.65
C ASN A 482 11.60 -28.56 -10.92
N ASN A 483 11.04 -28.33 -12.11
CA ASN A 483 11.71 -28.56 -13.40
C ASN A 483 12.29 -27.25 -13.96
N MET A 484 13.36 -26.75 -13.32
CA MET A 484 13.91 -25.40 -13.58
C MET A 484 14.92 -25.31 -14.74
N THR A 485 14.94 -26.27 -15.66
CA THR A 485 15.81 -26.23 -16.86
C THR A 485 15.01 -25.83 -18.08
N ALA A 486 15.54 -24.92 -18.92
CA ALA A 486 14.86 -24.46 -20.13
C ALA A 486 14.43 -25.59 -21.09
N ALA A 487 15.17 -26.72 -21.12
CA ALA A 487 14.85 -27.89 -21.93
C ALA A 487 13.53 -28.57 -21.51
N ASN A 488 13.15 -28.48 -20.23
CA ASN A 488 11.88 -29.00 -19.72
C ASN A 488 10.73 -28.01 -19.92
N GLY A 489 10.99 -26.85 -20.52
CA GLY A 489 10.02 -25.77 -20.67
C GLY A 489 10.09 -24.73 -19.55
N TYR A 490 9.24 -23.73 -19.67
CA TYR A 490 9.09 -22.61 -18.75
C TYR A 490 7.69 -22.01 -18.90
N LEU A 491 7.27 -21.22 -17.92
CA LEU A 491 6.02 -20.46 -18.00
C LEU A 491 6.22 -19.27 -18.92
N GLN A 492 5.61 -19.25 -20.10
CA GLN A 492 5.79 -18.20 -21.09
C GLN A 492 5.03 -16.93 -20.68
N LEU A 493 5.73 -15.81 -20.64
CA LEU A 493 5.11 -14.50 -20.51
C LEU A 493 4.83 -13.98 -21.92
N ASN A 494 3.55 -13.81 -22.24
CA ASN A 494 3.09 -13.30 -23.53
C ASN A 494 3.05 -11.76 -23.60
N ASP A 495 3.67 -11.10 -22.61
CA ASP A 495 3.48 -9.69 -22.32
C ASP A 495 4.73 -9.05 -21.68
N ARG A 496 4.76 -7.72 -21.58
CA ARG A 496 5.72 -6.86 -20.88
C ARG A 496 5.34 -6.65 -19.42
N TYR A 497 4.91 -7.71 -18.74
CA TYR A 497 4.70 -7.69 -17.29
C TYR A 497 5.94 -7.12 -16.60
N ASN A 498 5.73 -6.24 -15.62
CA ASN A 498 6.82 -5.63 -14.85
C ASN A 498 6.82 -6.06 -13.39
N LYS A 499 5.78 -6.77 -12.93
CA LYS A 499 5.69 -7.30 -11.58
C LYS A 499 5.18 -8.75 -11.61
N LEU A 500 5.81 -9.61 -10.81
CA LEU A 500 5.25 -10.88 -10.34
C LEU A 500 4.86 -10.69 -8.87
N ILE A 501 3.60 -10.93 -8.53
CA ILE A 501 3.07 -10.73 -7.18
C ILE A 501 2.57 -12.05 -6.62
N LEU A 502 2.94 -12.35 -5.37
CA LEU A 502 2.37 -13.42 -4.58
C LEU A 502 1.59 -12.80 -3.42
N HIS A 503 0.27 -12.89 -3.45
CA HIS A 503 -0.55 -12.49 -2.31
C HIS A 503 -0.48 -13.57 -1.21
N VAL A 504 -0.10 -13.19 0.01
CA VAL A 504 0.01 -14.09 1.17
C VAL A 504 -1.13 -13.77 2.13
N ASN A 505 -2.17 -14.61 2.17
CA ASN A 505 -3.27 -14.48 3.13
C ASN A 505 -2.76 -14.66 4.57
N SER A 506 -1.92 -15.67 4.79
CA SER A 506 -1.27 -15.94 6.07
C SER A 506 -0.03 -16.81 5.86
N TYR A 507 0.85 -16.88 6.86
CA TYR A 507 1.97 -17.80 6.86
C TYR A 507 2.30 -18.31 8.26
N THR A 508 2.95 -19.46 8.32
CA THR A 508 3.62 -19.98 9.52
C THR A 508 5.08 -20.27 9.20
N THR A 509 5.94 -20.33 10.22
CA THR A 509 7.36 -20.63 10.03
C THR A 509 7.89 -21.55 11.13
N ALA A 510 8.68 -22.54 10.74
CA ALA A 510 9.52 -23.34 11.65
C ALA A 510 10.93 -22.73 11.65
N GLY A 511 11.08 -21.55 12.25
CA GLY A 511 12.34 -20.81 12.26
C GLY A 511 12.12 -19.31 12.10
N GLN A 512 12.85 -18.71 11.17
CA GLN A 512 12.83 -17.25 10.96
C GLN A 512 11.64 -16.82 10.09
N SER A 513 11.09 -15.62 10.33
CA SER A 513 9.99 -15.02 9.56
C SER A 513 10.46 -14.21 8.34
N TYR A 514 11.47 -14.72 7.64
CA TYR A 514 11.98 -14.12 6.41
C TYR A 514 12.52 -15.20 5.47
N SER A 515 12.49 -14.95 4.16
CA SER A 515 13.27 -15.71 3.18
C SER A 515 14.64 -15.04 2.99
N ASP A 516 15.67 -15.81 2.65
CA ASP A 516 17.00 -15.26 2.38
C ASP A 516 17.59 -15.82 1.08
N ASN A 517 18.43 -15.00 0.44
CA ASN A 517 18.99 -15.30 -0.88
C ASN A 517 17.90 -15.66 -1.92
N THR A 518 16.77 -14.94 -1.87
CA THR A 518 15.60 -15.23 -2.69
C THR A 518 15.90 -14.96 -4.16
N THR A 519 15.97 -16.02 -4.96
CA THR A 519 16.47 -15.97 -6.34
C THR A 519 15.40 -16.39 -7.34
N LEU A 520 15.07 -15.50 -8.27
CA LEU A 520 14.21 -15.79 -9.42
C LEU A 520 15.05 -16.33 -10.57
N TYR A 521 14.62 -17.43 -11.17
CA TYR A 521 15.18 -17.99 -12.40
C TYR A 521 14.20 -17.76 -13.54
N TYR A 522 14.71 -17.22 -14.65
CA TYR A 522 13.87 -16.75 -15.75
C TYR A 522 14.55 -16.97 -17.11
N ILE A 523 13.77 -16.84 -18.17
CA ILE A 523 14.23 -16.82 -19.56
C ILE A 523 14.24 -15.37 -20.03
N ASN A 524 15.40 -14.90 -20.48
CA ASN A 524 15.53 -13.52 -20.94
C ASN A 524 14.96 -13.30 -22.36
N SER A 525 14.93 -12.05 -22.84
CA SER A 525 14.42 -11.72 -24.18
C SER A 525 15.02 -12.59 -25.30
N GLN A 526 16.32 -12.89 -25.21
CA GLN A 526 17.08 -13.70 -26.16
C GLN A 526 16.86 -15.22 -26.02
N GLY A 527 16.08 -15.69 -25.03
CA GLY A 527 15.85 -17.13 -24.82
C GLY A 527 16.88 -17.82 -23.95
N VAL A 528 17.74 -17.07 -23.28
CA VAL A 528 18.80 -17.61 -22.42
C VAL A 528 18.32 -17.67 -20.97
N THR A 529 18.67 -18.75 -20.27
CA THR A 529 18.42 -18.91 -18.84
C THR A 529 19.26 -17.93 -18.03
N LYS A 530 18.60 -17.23 -17.11
CA LYS A 530 19.19 -16.22 -16.23
C LYS A 530 18.63 -16.35 -14.82
N SER A 531 19.25 -15.65 -13.88
CA SER A 531 18.78 -15.57 -12.51
C SER A 531 19.04 -14.19 -11.92
N TYR A 532 18.15 -13.73 -11.06
CA TYR A 532 18.30 -12.50 -10.30
C TYR A 532 18.00 -12.74 -8.82
N ASN A 533 18.84 -12.19 -7.95
CA ASN A 533 18.74 -12.36 -6.50
C ASN A 533 18.15 -11.10 -5.85
N TYR A 534 16.98 -11.24 -5.22
CA TYR A 534 16.30 -10.18 -4.49
C TYR A 534 16.73 -10.09 -3.02
N GLY A 535 17.68 -10.93 -2.58
CA GLY A 535 18.19 -10.94 -1.21
C GLY A 535 17.17 -11.42 -0.19
N LYS A 536 17.12 -10.74 0.95
CA LYS A 536 16.24 -11.05 2.08
C LYS A 536 14.87 -10.40 1.90
N ILE A 537 13.81 -11.19 2.10
CA ILE A 537 12.43 -10.69 2.13
C ILE A 537 11.85 -10.99 3.52
N ASN A 538 11.55 -9.93 4.28
CA ASN A 538 10.93 -10.03 5.59
C ASN A 538 9.42 -10.18 5.46
N PHE A 539 8.83 -11.05 6.29
CA PHE A 539 7.38 -11.28 6.29
C PHE A 539 6.76 -10.50 7.45
N SER A 540 5.74 -9.69 7.15
CA SER A 540 5.04 -8.88 8.15
C SER A 540 4.36 -9.75 9.21
N GLN A 541 4.24 -9.26 10.45
CA GLN A 541 3.46 -9.95 11.48
C GLN A 541 1.95 -9.80 11.15
N GLY A 542 1.19 -10.90 11.18
CA GLY A 542 -0.28 -10.87 11.03
C GLY A 542 -0.87 -11.40 9.72
N GLY A 543 -0.06 -11.72 8.70
CA GLY A 543 -0.55 -12.18 7.39
C GLY A 543 -1.12 -11.06 6.51
N ASN A 544 -1.73 -11.41 5.38
CA ASN A 544 -2.40 -10.54 4.41
C ASN A 544 -1.53 -9.41 3.82
N PHE A 545 -0.54 -9.78 3.00
CA PHE A 545 0.35 -8.84 2.30
C PHE A 545 0.82 -9.39 0.95
N ASP A 546 1.33 -8.51 0.10
CA ASP A 546 1.88 -8.87 -1.20
C ASP A 546 3.40 -8.97 -1.15
N ILE A 547 3.94 -10.06 -1.72
CA ILE A 547 5.35 -10.14 -2.08
C ILE A 547 5.47 -9.79 -3.56
N THR A 548 6.06 -8.64 -3.86
CA THR A 548 6.23 -8.17 -5.24
C THR A 548 7.67 -8.32 -5.71
N PHE A 549 7.86 -9.05 -6.80
CA PHE A 549 9.12 -9.16 -7.54
C PHE A 549 9.05 -8.26 -8.77
N ASP A 550 9.92 -7.25 -8.84
CA ASP A 550 10.05 -6.40 -10.02
C ASP A 550 10.79 -7.18 -11.12
N ILE A 551 10.06 -7.57 -12.15
CA ILE A 551 10.55 -8.31 -13.32
C ILE A 551 10.70 -7.40 -14.55
N SER A 552 10.62 -6.07 -14.33
CA SER A 552 10.83 -5.08 -15.37
C SER A 552 12.28 -5.04 -15.84
N ARG A 553 12.51 -4.34 -16.95
CA ARG A 553 13.87 -4.11 -17.46
C ARG A 553 14.73 -3.15 -16.63
N GLN A 554 14.19 -2.58 -15.57
CA GLN A 554 15.01 -1.82 -14.61
C GLN A 554 15.83 -2.77 -13.74
N ILE A 555 15.25 -3.93 -13.42
CA ILE A 555 15.89 -4.96 -12.60
C ILE A 555 16.46 -6.08 -13.47
N LEU A 556 15.66 -6.60 -14.39
CA LEU A 556 16.04 -7.64 -15.35
C LEU A 556 16.42 -7.00 -16.69
N THR A 557 17.60 -6.38 -16.75
CA THR A 557 18.03 -5.52 -17.86
C THR A 557 18.10 -6.23 -19.22
N ASP A 558 18.23 -7.56 -19.24
CA ASP A 558 18.18 -8.38 -20.45
C ASP A 558 16.76 -8.86 -20.83
N GLY A 559 15.74 -8.35 -20.15
CA GLY A 559 14.32 -8.64 -20.36
C GLY A 559 13.90 -9.98 -19.74
N CYS A 560 12.60 -10.16 -19.55
CA CYS A 560 12.02 -11.41 -19.05
C CYS A 560 10.87 -11.83 -19.96
N LYS A 561 10.97 -13.00 -20.58
CA LYS A 561 9.90 -13.59 -21.41
C LYS A 561 9.34 -14.91 -20.87
N GLY A 562 9.88 -15.37 -19.74
CA GLY A 562 9.41 -16.60 -19.14
C GLY A 562 9.97 -16.84 -17.74
N ILE A 563 9.20 -17.54 -16.90
CA ILE A 563 9.58 -17.87 -15.52
C ILE A 563 9.92 -19.37 -15.43
N LEU A 564 11.05 -19.68 -14.81
CA LEU A 564 11.48 -21.05 -14.54
C LEU A 564 11.18 -21.48 -13.10
N GLY A 565 11.42 -20.59 -12.13
CA GLY A 565 11.13 -20.87 -10.73
C GLY A 565 11.71 -19.85 -9.77
N LEU A 566 11.34 -19.95 -8.49
CA LEU A 566 11.75 -19.03 -7.42
C LEU A 566 12.28 -19.83 -6.23
N ARG A 567 13.49 -19.50 -5.73
CA ARG A 567 14.17 -20.27 -4.67
C ARG A 567 14.51 -19.44 -3.44
N ASN A 568 14.37 -20.05 -2.26
CA ASN A 568 14.90 -19.61 -0.97
C ASN A 568 16.13 -20.49 -0.66
N SER A 569 17.29 -19.90 -0.37
CA SER A 569 18.51 -20.69 -0.07
C SER A 569 18.82 -20.79 1.42
N ASN A 570 17.98 -20.22 2.30
CA ASN A 570 18.16 -20.29 3.74
C ASN A 570 17.58 -21.60 4.31
N TYR A 571 18.45 -22.48 4.83
CA TYR A 571 18.05 -23.74 5.47
C TYR A 571 17.27 -23.55 6.78
N SER A 572 17.43 -22.41 7.46
CA SER A 572 16.73 -22.09 8.72
C SER A 572 15.37 -21.41 8.52
N SER A 573 14.96 -21.22 7.26
CA SER A 573 13.69 -20.59 6.89
C SER A 573 12.83 -21.61 6.15
N VAL A 574 11.82 -22.13 6.86
CA VAL A 574 10.79 -23.01 6.31
C VAL A 574 9.46 -22.29 6.46
N LEU A 575 9.05 -21.60 5.41
CA LEU A 575 7.84 -20.78 5.40
C LEU A 575 6.71 -21.59 4.78
N THR A 576 5.62 -21.79 5.51
CA THR A 576 4.38 -22.36 4.94
C THR A 576 3.41 -21.22 4.66
N LEU A 577 3.17 -20.95 3.39
CA LEU A 577 2.41 -19.82 2.89
C LEU A 577 1.02 -20.26 2.48
N ASN A 578 -0.02 -19.66 3.06
CA ASN A 578 -1.36 -19.70 2.51
C ASN A 578 -1.47 -18.54 1.52
N LEU A 579 -1.44 -18.86 0.22
CA LEU A 579 -1.46 -17.87 -0.85
C LEU A 579 -2.90 -17.54 -1.26
N GLY A 580 -3.14 -16.28 -1.60
CA GLY A 580 -4.26 -15.86 -2.44
C GLY A 580 -3.86 -15.96 -3.91
N ASP A 581 -4.26 -14.98 -4.73
CA ASP A 581 -3.85 -14.95 -6.14
C ASP A 581 -2.32 -14.75 -6.27
N VAL A 582 -1.72 -15.51 -7.18
CA VAL A 582 -0.38 -15.25 -7.70
C VAL A 582 -0.52 -14.80 -9.15
N TYR A 583 0.01 -13.63 -9.49
CA TYR A 583 -0.33 -12.97 -10.75
C TYR A 583 0.76 -12.04 -11.26
N PHE A 584 0.61 -11.64 -12.52
CA PHE A 584 1.51 -10.71 -13.20
C PHE A 584 0.80 -9.39 -13.48
N ASN A 585 1.50 -8.28 -13.33
CA ASN A 585 0.93 -6.95 -13.60
C ASN A 585 1.79 -6.11 -14.54
N VAL A 586 1.12 -5.23 -15.29
CA VAL A 586 1.75 -4.09 -15.96
C VAL A 586 1.41 -2.82 -15.20
N GLY A 587 2.43 -2.18 -14.62
CA GLY A 587 2.28 -0.89 -13.97
C GLY A 587 1.48 -1.03 -12.68
N ASN A 588 0.38 -0.28 -12.58
CA ASN A 588 -0.54 -0.33 -11.44
C ASN A 588 -1.89 -0.97 -11.81
N GLU A 589 -1.88 -1.87 -12.79
CA GLU A 589 -3.06 -2.61 -13.21
C GLU A 589 -3.82 -3.23 -12.02
N ILE A 590 -5.07 -2.79 -11.84
CA ILE A 590 -5.98 -3.32 -10.84
C ILE A 590 -7.42 -3.25 -11.38
N ALA A 591 -8.23 -4.21 -10.94
CA ALA A 591 -9.64 -4.33 -11.28
C ALA A 591 -10.40 -4.90 -10.08
N SER A 592 -11.72 -4.74 -10.08
CA SER A 592 -12.61 -5.31 -9.06
C SER A 592 -13.73 -6.13 -9.68
N LYS A 593 -14.24 -7.10 -8.91
CA LYS A 593 -15.42 -7.90 -9.25
C LYS A 593 -16.45 -7.85 -8.13
N PHE A 594 -17.72 -7.92 -8.52
CA PHE A 594 -18.84 -7.84 -7.60
C PHE A 594 -19.94 -8.87 -7.91
N GLY A 595 -20.54 -9.39 -6.84
CA GLY A 595 -21.69 -10.28 -6.85
C GLY A 595 -22.71 -9.86 -5.78
N GLY A 596 -23.68 -10.72 -5.52
CA GLY A 596 -24.76 -10.41 -4.57
C GLY A 596 -25.70 -9.33 -5.12
N THR A 597 -26.36 -8.58 -4.23
CA THR A 597 -27.29 -7.51 -4.64
C THR A 597 -26.56 -6.17 -4.70
N TYR A 598 -26.63 -5.51 -5.86
CA TYR A 598 -26.03 -4.20 -6.09
C TYR A 598 -26.43 -3.20 -5.01
N SER A 599 -25.44 -2.49 -4.48
CA SER A 599 -25.63 -1.35 -3.60
C SER A 599 -24.64 -0.25 -3.96
N ALA A 600 -25.15 0.94 -4.28
CA ALA A 600 -24.31 2.12 -4.50
C ALA A 600 -23.56 2.55 -3.22
N SER A 601 -24.01 2.08 -2.04
CA SER A 601 -23.39 2.36 -0.76
C SER A 601 -22.44 1.26 -0.25
N ASP A 602 -22.13 0.27 -1.10
CA ASP A 602 -21.15 -0.76 -0.78
C ASP A 602 -19.74 -0.19 -0.66
N SER A 603 -19.03 -0.53 0.42
CA SER A 603 -17.69 -0.01 0.70
C SER A 603 -16.66 -0.37 -0.36
N TYR A 604 -16.68 -1.63 -0.84
CA TYR A 604 -15.70 -2.08 -1.83
C TYR A 604 -15.96 -1.43 -3.18
N LEU A 605 -17.23 -1.23 -3.55
CA LEU A 605 -17.57 -0.47 -4.76
C LEU A 605 -17.10 0.98 -4.65
N MET A 606 -17.35 1.65 -3.53
CA MET A 606 -16.88 3.02 -3.36
C MET A 606 -15.35 3.12 -3.45
N ASP A 607 -14.61 2.18 -2.85
CA ASP A 607 -13.16 2.16 -2.98
C ASP A 607 -12.70 1.98 -4.42
N ALA A 608 -13.34 1.08 -5.18
CA ALA A 608 -13.01 0.87 -6.57
C ALA A 608 -13.28 2.12 -7.44
N LEU A 609 -14.36 2.86 -7.14
CA LEU A 609 -14.69 4.09 -7.85
C LEU A 609 -13.79 5.27 -7.44
N GLU A 610 -13.46 5.39 -6.17
CA GLU A 610 -12.64 6.50 -5.67
C GLU A 610 -11.14 6.28 -5.96
N ASN A 611 -10.70 5.04 -6.15
CA ASN A 611 -9.31 4.73 -6.49
C ASN A 611 -9.06 4.83 -8.00
N GLY A 612 -8.19 5.77 -8.35
CA GLY A 612 -7.84 6.09 -9.72
C GLY A 612 -7.10 5.03 -10.54
N TYR A 613 -6.61 3.97 -9.92
CA TYR A 613 -5.89 2.91 -10.63
C TYR A 613 -6.82 1.82 -11.16
N TYR A 614 -8.06 1.72 -10.66
CA TYR A 614 -9.01 0.75 -11.19
C TYR A 614 -9.30 1.06 -12.64
N THR A 615 -9.08 0.07 -13.50
CA THR A 615 -9.34 0.19 -14.95
C THR A 615 -10.61 -0.53 -15.37
N SER A 616 -11.08 -1.47 -14.53
CA SER A 616 -12.36 -2.12 -14.76
C SER A 616 -13.05 -2.58 -13.47
N VAL A 617 -14.37 -2.63 -13.54
CA VAL A 617 -15.26 -3.14 -12.51
C VAL A 617 -16.23 -4.14 -13.13
N ASP A 618 -16.29 -5.36 -12.61
CA ASP A 618 -17.12 -6.43 -13.14
C ASP A 618 -18.36 -6.69 -12.25
N PHE A 619 -19.54 -6.39 -12.78
CA PHE A 619 -20.85 -6.64 -12.17
C PHE A 619 -21.63 -7.76 -12.86
N ARG A 620 -21.03 -8.57 -13.74
CA ARG A 620 -21.77 -9.60 -14.50
C ARG A 620 -22.54 -10.58 -13.62
N THR A 621 -22.05 -10.80 -12.40
CA THR A 621 -22.64 -11.68 -11.38
C THR A 621 -23.45 -10.95 -10.31
N ALA A 622 -23.56 -9.62 -10.37
CA ALA A 622 -24.34 -8.83 -9.42
C ALA A 622 -25.80 -8.71 -9.87
N ALA A 623 -26.74 -9.01 -8.96
CA ALA A 623 -28.16 -8.79 -9.14
C ALA A 623 -28.52 -7.31 -8.89
N GLY A 624 -29.64 -6.84 -9.46
CA GLY A 624 -30.15 -5.49 -9.22
C GLY A 624 -29.44 -4.37 -10.01
N VAL A 625 -28.46 -4.71 -10.86
CA VAL A 625 -27.91 -3.78 -11.86
C VAL A 625 -28.91 -3.61 -13.00
N THR A 626 -29.13 -2.36 -13.41
CA THR A 626 -30.11 -1.94 -14.40
C THR A 626 -29.51 -0.98 -15.43
N SER A 627 -30.27 -0.65 -16.47
CA SER A 627 -29.84 0.28 -17.53
C SER A 627 -29.64 1.73 -17.07
N SER A 628 -30.17 2.12 -15.90
CA SER A 628 -30.01 3.46 -15.34
C SER A 628 -28.72 3.64 -14.54
N ASN A 629 -28.02 2.55 -14.20
CA ASN A 629 -26.75 2.62 -13.48
C ASN A 629 -25.67 3.27 -14.37
N SER A 630 -24.99 4.27 -13.81
CA SER A 630 -23.90 5.00 -14.47
C SER A 630 -22.79 5.28 -13.46
N TRP A 631 -21.62 4.69 -13.66
CA TRP A 631 -20.50 4.77 -12.70
C TRP A 631 -19.37 5.68 -13.15
N GLN A 632 -19.21 5.90 -14.47
CA GLN A 632 -18.15 6.75 -15.02
C GLN A 632 -18.09 8.16 -14.41
N PRO A 633 -19.21 8.86 -14.13
CA PRO A 633 -19.17 10.18 -13.49
C PRO A 633 -18.77 10.15 -12.01
N MET A 634 -18.87 8.99 -11.35
CA MET A 634 -18.52 8.81 -9.93
C MET A 634 -17.08 8.31 -9.75
N SER A 635 -16.46 7.80 -10.82
CA SER A 635 -15.12 7.21 -10.76
C SER A 635 -14.03 8.25 -10.91
N ALA A 636 -13.02 8.17 -10.06
CA ALA A 636 -11.78 8.93 -10.18
C ALA A 636 -11.07 8.61 -11.51
N ASN A 637 -11.14 7.37 -11.97
CA ASN A 637 -10.70 6.99 -13.30
C ASN A 637 -11.86 6.95 -14.29
N THR A 638 -12.10 8.08 -14.96
CA THR A 638 -13.15 8.18 -15.98
C THR A 638 -12.92 7.32 -17.23
N ASN A 639 -11.73 6.71 -17.39
CA ASN A 639 -11.46 5.70 -18.41
C ASN A 639 -11.91 4.28 -18.01
N SER A 640 -12.35 4.07 -16.77
CA SER A 640 -12.77 2.75 -16.28
C SER A 640 -13.90 2.14 -17.11
N ILE A 641 -13.87 0.81 -17.24
CA ILE A 641 -14.91 0.01 -17.91
C ILE A 641 -15.74 -0.75 -16.89
N TYR A 642 -17.05 -0.83 -17.13
CA TYR A 642 -18.00 -1.51 -16.25
C TYR A 642 -18.67 -2.66 -16.99
N TYR A 643 -18.35 -3.90 -16.64
CA TYR A 643 -18.98 -5.08 -17.24
C TYR A 643 -20.28 -5.39 -16.50
N VAL A 644 -21.37 -5.57 -17.23
CA VAL A 644 -22.68 -5.92 -16.67
C VAL A 644 -23.22 -7.19 -17.30
N ASN A 645 -24.22 -7.79 -16.67
CA ASN A 645 -24.89 -8.97 -17.20
C ASN A 645 -25.44 -8.69 -18.61
N THR A 646 -25.39 -9.68 -19.51
CA THR A 646 -25.85 -9.56 -20.91
C THR A 646 -27.31 -9.13 -21.04
N ASN A 647 -28.12 -9.35 -20.01
CA ASN A 647 -29.54 -8.97 -20.00
C ASN A 647 -29.76 -7.48 -19.69
N VAL A 648 -28.71 -6.73 -19.31
CA VAL A 648 -28.78 -5.30 -19.03
C VAL A 648 -28.44 -4.53 -20.29
N SER A 649 -29.42 -3.88 -20.90
CA SER A 649 -29.21 -2.98 -22.05
C SER A 649 -28.94 -1.55 -21.56
N SER A 650 -27.68 -1.14 -21.48
CA SER A 650 -27.28 0.20 -21.02
C SER A 650 -26.77 1.09 -22.16
N SER A 651 -27.15 2.36 -22.11
CA SER A 651 -26.58 3.43 -22.94
C SER A 651 -25.60 4.32 -22.15
N ALA A 652 -25.31 3.98 -20.90
CA ALA A 652 -24.36 4.73 -20.09
C ALA A 652 -22.92 4.56 -20.61
N ASN A 653 -22.09 5.58 -20.39
CA ASN A 653 -20.71 5.60 -20.86
C ASN A 653 -19.90 4.46 -20.22
N ASN A 654 -19.08 3.80 -21.03
CA ASN A 654 -18.13 2.75 -20.65
C ASN A 654 -18.77 1.51 -20.02
N VAL A 655 -20.09 1.32 -20.17
CA VAL A 655 -20.77 0.10 -19.73
C VAL A 655 -20.76 -0.91 -20.87
N VAL A 656 -20.24 -2.10 -20.58
CA VAL A 656 -20.16 -3.23 -21.51
C VAL A 656 -21.18 -4.28 -21.10
N SER A 657 -22.13 -4.56 -21.99
CA SER A 657 -23.11 -5.63 -21.84
C SER A 657 -22.83 -6.73 -22.85
N GLY A 658 -22.48 -7.93 -22.36
CA GLY A 658 -21.93 -8.99 -23.21
C GLY A 658 -20.63 -8.54 -23.87
N THR A 659 -20.66 -8.37 -25.19
CA THR A 659 -19.53 -7.90 -25.99
C THR A 659 -19.81 -6.54 -26.65
N ALA A 660 -20.80 -5.78 -26.18
CA ALA A 660 -21.21 -4.52 -26.76
C ALA A 660 -21.10 -3.36 -25.75
N CYS A 661 -20.60 -2.22 -26.21
CA CYS A 661 -20.61 -0.96 -25.48
C CYS A 661 -21.31 0.10 -26.34
N SER A 662 -22.37 0.71 -25.82
CA SER A 662 -23.10 1.74 -26.55
C SER A 662 -22.22 2.97 -26.81
N ASN A 663 -21.52 3.45 -25.77
CA ASN A 663 -20.66 4.62 -25.86
C ASN A 663 -19.38 4.45 -25.03
N LEU A 664 -18.23 4.37 -25.67
CA LEU A 664 -16.92 4.39 -25.02
C LEU A 664 -16.36 5.82 -25.02
N VAL A 665 -16.19 6.41 -23.84
CA VAL A 665 -15.69 7.77 -23.66
C VAL A 665 -14.40 7.73 -22.84
N LEU A 666 -13.29 8.07 -23.51
CA LEU A 666 -11.95 8.08 -22.94
C LEU A 666 -11.35 9.50 -22.96
N SER A 667 -10.46 9.76 -22.01
CA SER A 667 -9.77 11.04 -21.87
C SER A 667 -8.29 10.85 -21.55
N GLY A 668 -7.43 11.60 -22.25
CA GLY A 668 -6.01 11.71 -21.95
C GLY A 668 -5.68 12.55 -20.71
N GLN A 669 -6.68 13.17 -20.07
CA GLN A 669 -6.54 13.80 -18.76
C GLN A 669 -6.90 12.85 -17.60
N SER A 670 -7.45 11.67 -17.92
CA SER A 670 -7.80 10.63 -16.96
C SER A 670 -6.62 9.65 -16.80
N MET A 671 -6.83 8.54 -16.09
CA MET A 671 -5.77 7.62 -15.68
C MET A 671 -5.65 6.44 -16.66
N ASP A 672 -5.20 5.30 -16.16
CA ASP A 672 -4.87 4.13 -16.95
C ASP A 672 -6.12 3.50 -17.58
N PHE A 673 -5.90 2.72 -18.64
CA PHE A 673 -6.94 2.03 -19.37
C PHE A 673 -6.52 0.58 -19.63
N GLN A 674 -7.44 -0.35 -19.42
CA GLN A 674 -7.22 -1.76 -19.73
C GLN A 674 -8.55 -2.43 -20.03
N VAL A 675 -8.53 -3.27 -21.05
CA VAL A 675 -9.66 -4.08 -21.48
C VAL A 675 -9.33 -5.55 -21.20
N PRO A 676 -9.86 -6.14 -20.11
CA PRO A 676 -9.70 -7.57 -19.84
C PRO A 676 -10.44 -8.46 -20.84
N PHE A 677 -11.58 -7.99 -21.35
CA PHE A 677 -12.41 -8.72 -22.31
C PHE A 677 -12.71 -7.81 -23.50
N ASN A 678 -12.27 -8.20 -24.69
CA ASN A 678 -12.53 -7.42 -25.90
C ASN A 678 -14.04 -7.23 -26.11
N PHE A 679 -14.42 -6.06 -26.61
CA PHE A 679 -15.81 -5.71 -26.91
C PHE A 679 -15.89 -4.79 -28.13
N THR A 680 -17.08 -4.62 -28.69
CA THR A 680 -17.34 -3.70 -29.79
C THR A 680 -18.03 -2.45 -29.25
N ALA A 681 -17.47 -1.28 -29.56
CA ALA A 681 -18.10 0.01 -29.26
C ALA A 681 -18.91 0.51 -30.46
N ASN A 682 -20.18 0.86 -30.25
CA ASN A 682 -21.01 1.48 -31.28
C ASN A 682 -20.51 2.89 -31.59
N THR A 683 -20.22 3.66 -30.55
CA THR A 683 -19.48 4.92 -30.64
C THR A 683 -18.32 4.89 -29.65
N ALA A 684 -17.17 5.42 -30.07
CA ALA A 684 -16.00 5.59 -29.23
C ALA A 684 -15.40 6.99 -29.41
N SER A 685 -14.99 7.64 -28.33
CA SER A 685 -14.32 8.93 -28.36
C SER A 685 -13.11 8.96 -27.45
N TYR A 686 -12.04 9.61 -27.89
CA TYR A 686 -10.87 9.92 -27.06
C TYR A 686 -10.52 11.40 -27.17
N SER A 687 -10.46 12.11 -26.04
CA SER A 687 -10.12 13.53 -26.00
C SER A 687 -8.81 13.79 -25.25
N ARG A 688 -7.90 14.59 -25.82
CA ARG A 688 -6.65 15.03 -25.17
C ARG A 688 -6.26 16.42 -25.64
N ILE A 689 -5.53 17.16 -24.80
CA ILE A 689 -4.90 18.44 -25.17
C ILE A 689 -3.55 18.15 -25.85
N PHE A 690 -3.36 18.68 -27.06
CA PHE A 690 -2.10 18.60 -27.82
C PHE A 690 -1.42 19.98 -27.88
N ASN A 691 -0.09 19.97 -27.95
CA ASN A 691 0.72 21.18 -28.11
C ASN A 691 1.89 20.88 -29.07
N GLY A 692 1.57 20.70 -30.35
CA GLY A 692 2.52 20.27 -31.38
C GLY A 692 2.57 18.76 -31.52
N TYR A 693 3.77 18.23 -31.74
CA TYR A 693 4.00 16.81 -31.96
C TYR A 693 3.90 16.00 -30.67
N ASP A 694 3.04 14.97 -30.65
CA ASP A 694 2.96 13.98 -29.58
C ASP A 694 2.65 12.59 -30.14
N VAL A 695 2.98 11.54 -29.40
CA VAL A 695 2.64 10.16 -29.76
C VAL A 695 1.24 9.83 -29.25
N LEU A 696 0.45 9.14 -30.08
CA LEU A 696 -0.88 8.66 -29.74
C LEU A 696 -1.02 7.17 -30.07
N ILE A 697 -1.68 6.44 -29.18
CA ILE A 697 -2.20 5.11 -29.48
C ILE A 697 -3.66 5.04 -28.99
N LEU A 698 -4.54 4.45 -29.79
CA LEU A 698 -5.97 4.33 -29.49
C LEU A 698 -6.39 2.85 -29.45
N PRO A 699 -7.24 2.41 -28.50
CA PRO A 699 -7.63 1.02 -28.39
C PRO A 699 -8.70 0.61 -29.42
N PHE A 700 -9.14 1.56 -30.24
CA PHE A 700 -10.13 1.43 -31.30
C PHE A 700 -9.69 2.25 -32.52
N GLN A 701 -10.33 2.01 -33.66
CA GLN A 701 -10.09 2.74 -34.90
C GLN A 701 -10.82 4.09 -34.88
N ALA A 702 -10.12 5.19 -35.19
CA ALA A 702 -10.70 6.53 -35.11
C ALA A 702 -10.39 7.41 -36.33
N ASN A 703 -11.34 8.26 -36.70
CA ASN A 703 -11.16 9.27 -37.74
C ASN A 703 -10.17 10.34 -37.27
N ILE A 704 -9.31 10.80 -38.18
CA ILE A 704 -8.43 11.96 -37.95
C ILE A 704 -9.29 13.23 -37.99
N PRO A 705 -9.37 14.00 -36.88
CA PRO A 705 -10.17 15.23 -36.84
C PRO A 705 -9.64 16.31 -37.78
N SER A 706 -10.51 17.26 -38.15
CA SER A 706 -10.10 18.42 -38.94
C SER A 706 -9.00 19.21 -38.24
N GLY A 707 -7.99 19.65 -38.98
CA GLY A 707 -6.84 20.40 -38.46
C GLY A 707 -5.77 19.54 -37.76
N VAL A 708 -5.90 18.21 -37.77
CA VAL A 708 -4.93 17.27 -37.19
C VAL A 708 -4.13 16.59 -38.29
N SER A 709 -2.81 16.55 -38.17
CA SER A 709 -1.96 15.71 -39.02
C SER A 709 -1.52 14.47 -38.25
N ALA A 710 -1.59 13.30 -38.89
CA ALA A 710 -1.20 12.03 -38.29
C ALA A 710 -0.25 11.25 -39.21
N TYR A 711 0.75 10.60 -38.62
CA TYR A 711 1.82 9.89 -39.35
C TYR A 711 2.08 8.52 -38.75
N ILE A 712 2.31 7.53 -39.62
CA ILE A 712 2.93 6.26 -39.24
C ILE A 712 4.42 6.51 -39.01
N MET A 713 4.93 6.04 -37.87
CA MET A 713 6.34 6.12 -37.53
C MET A 713 7.05 4.81 -37.92
N SER A 714 8.17 4.93 -38.63
CA SER A 714 9.10 3.84 -38.93
C SER A 714 10.50 4.22 -38.47
N PRO A 715 10.90 3.81 -37.24
CA PRO A 715 12.21 4.11 -36.68
C PRO A 715 13.35 3.44 -37.46
N ASP A 716 14.46 4.16 -37.60
CA ASP A 716 15.78 3.62 -37.94
C ASP A 716 16.85 4.22 -37.01
N ALA A 717 18.12 3.83 -37.18
CA ALA A 717 19.21 4.26 -36.30
C ALA A 717 19.49 5.78 -36.31
N ASN A 718 19.05 6.48 -37.36
CA ASN A 718 19.36 7.89 -37.60
C ASN A 718 18.13 8.79 -37.60
N ASN A 719 16.94 8.28 -37.90
CA ASN A 719 15.72 9.07 -38.00
C ASN A 719 14.44 8.24 -37.77
N ILE A 720 13.35 8.93 -37.40
CA ILE A 720 12.00 8.36 -37.42
C ILE A 720 11.31 8.78 -38.71
N ASN A 721 11.22 7.87 -39.68
CA ASN A 721 10.51 8.14 -40.93
C ASN A 721 9.01 8.26 -40.64
N CYS A 722 8.45 9.44 -40.90
CA CYS A 722 7.06 9.79 -40.63
C CYS A 722 6.27 9.85 -41.94
N THR A 723 5.46 8.84 -42.21
CA THR A 723 4.62 8.75 -43.40
C THR A 723 3.19 9.18 -43.08
N ALA A 724 2.67 10.19 -43.79
CA ALA A 724 1.33 10.71 -43.54
C ALA A 724 0.26 9.62 -43.76
N ILE A 725 -0.72 9.57 -42.85
CA ILE A 725 -1.87 8.67 -42.94
C ILE A 725 -2.88 9.25 -43.94
N SER A 726 -2.95 8.67 -45.14
CA SER A 726 -3.75 9.21 -46.25
C SER A 726 -5.22 8.78 -46.26
N ASN A 727 -5.56 7.68 -45.59
CA ASN A 727 -6.94 7.17 -45.53
C ASN A 727 -7.81 7.88 -44.48
N GLY A 728 -7.27 8.87 -43.76
CA GLY A 728 -8.00 9.64 -42.76
C GLY A 728 -8.26 8.90 -41.45
N ILE A 729 -7.65 7.73 -41.20
CA ILE A 729 -8.00 6.86 -40.08
C ILE A 729 -6.77 6.44 -39.27
N VAL A 730 -6.79 6.69 -37.97
CA VAL A 730 -5.84 6.13 -37.00
C VAL A 730 -6.20 4.67 -36.73
N PRO A 731 -5.31 3.69 -37.01
CA PRO A 731 -5.57 2.29 -36.70
C PRO A 731 -5.60 2.01 -35.20
N ALA A 732 -6.44 1.07 -34.77
CA ALA A 732 -6.44 0.59 -33.39
C ALA A 732 -5.08 -0.04 -33.04
N ASN A 733 -4.62 0.18 -31.81
CA ASN A 733 -3.41 -0.41 -31.22
C ASN A 733 -2.11 -0.15 -32.00
N THR A 734 -2.08 0.87 -32.85
CA THR A 734 -0.88 1.28 -33.60
C THR A 734 -0.44 2.67 -33.14
N PRO A 735 0.76 2.81 -32.54
CA PRO A 735 1.34 4.11 -32.25
C PRO A 735 1.50 4.98 -33.50
N VAL A 736 0.99 6.20 -33.44
CA VAL A 736 1.09 7.21 -34.49
C VAL A 736 1.66 8.51 -33.94
N LEU A 737 2.31 9.29 -34.78
CA LEU A 737 2.70 10.65 -34.46
C LEU A 737 1.56 11.60 -34.83
N ILE A 738 1.14 12.44 -33.90
CA ILE A 738 0.12 13.47 -34.10
C ILE A 738 0.76 14.84 -34.04
N ASN A 739 0.38 15.74 -34.94
CA ASN A 739 0.66 17.16 -34.82
C ASN A 739 -0.67 17.93 -34.75
N ALA A 740 -0.93 18.55 -33.59
CA ALA A 740 -2.13 19.34 -33.35
C ALA A 740 -1.92 20.31 -32.18
N THR A 741 -2.78 21.31 -32.07
CA THR A 741 -2.79 22.25 -30.93
C THR A 741 -4.21 22.40 -30.39
N GLY A 742 -4.33 22.38 -29.06
CA GLY A 742 -5.61 22.50 -28.36
C GLY A 742 -6.25 21.16 -28.02
N THR A 743 -7.52 21.19 -27.59
CA THR A 743 -8.28 19.99 -27.23
C THR A 743 -8.80 19.30 -28.48
N ILE A 744 -8.29 18.09 -28.74
CA ILE A 744 -8.66 17.29 -29.90
C ILE A 744 -9.45 16.07 -29.44
N THR A 745 -10.55 15.77 -30.15
CA THR A 745 -11.38 14.59 -29.91
C THR A 745 -11.37 13.67 -31.13
N PHE A 746 -10.87 12.46 -30.96
CA PHE A 746 -10.88 11.40 -31.97
C PHE A 746 -12.16 10.59 -31.81
N ASN A 747 -12.99 10.51 -32.86
CA ASN A 747 -14.24 9.75 -32.86
C ASN A 747 -14.10 8.51 -33.73
N GLY A 748 -14.62 7.38 -33.26
CA GLY A 748 -14.48 6.07 -33.87
C GLY A 748 -15.57 5.09 -33.46
N SER A 749 -15.39 3.84 -33.85
CA SER A 749 -16.27 2.71 -33.50
C SER A 749 -15.54 1.38 -33.76
N GLY A 750 -16.17 0.25 -33.42
CA GLY A 750 -15.68 -1.08 -33.74
C GLY A 750 -15.01 -1.79 -32.56
N ASN A 751 -14.14 -2.75 -32.87
CA ASN A 751 -13.49 -3.59 -31.85
C ASN A 751 -12.55 -2.75 -30.97
N VAL A 752 -12.68 -2.97 -29.67
CA VAL A 752 -11.88 -2.35 -28.61
C VAL A 752 -11.07 -3.43 -27.93
N SER A 753 -9.77 -3.24 -27.90
CA SER A 753 -8.86 -4.14 -27.20
C SER A 753 -7.64 -3.37 -26.71
N THR A 754 -7.01 -3.86 -25.66
CA THR A 754 -5.68 -3.44 -25.21
C THR A 754 -4.78 -4.67 -25.21
N PRO A 755 -4.33 -5.15 -26.39
CA PRO A 755 -3.34 -6.21 -26.48
C PRO A 755 -2.15 -5.79 -25.65
N LYS A 756 -1.48 -6.73 -25.00
CA LYS A 756 -0.49 -6.33 -24.02
C LYS A 756 0.93 -6.21 -24.60
N ALA A 757 1.28 -7.09 -25.52
CA ALA A 757 2.47 -6.99 -26.37
C ALA A 757 2.25 -6.09 -27.60
N ILE A 758 2.01 -4.79 -27.38
CA ILE A 758 1.86 -3.82 -28.48
C ILE A 758 3.23 -3.37 -28.95
N THR A 759 3.75 -4.02 -29.98
CA THR A 759 4.95 -3.57 -30.70
C THR A 759 4.62 -3.40 -32.17
N ALA A 760 4.54 -2.15 -32.63
CA ALA A 760 4.38 -1.84 -34.06
C ALA A 760 5.54 -0.96 -34.50
N ASN A 761 6.30 -1.38 -35.50
CA ASN A 761 7.51 -0.70 -35.97
C ASN A 761 8.46 -0.34 -34.80
N GLN A 762 8.75 -1.29 -33.90
CA GLN A 762 9.58 -1.09 -32.70
C GLN A 762 9.00 -0.10 -31.66
N MET A 763 7.82 0.45 -31.90
CA MET A 763 7.13 1.33 -30.96
C MET A 763 6.26 0.50 -30.01
N ASN A 764 6.50 0.73 -28.73
CA ASN A 764 5.87 0.06 -27.61
C ASN A 764 4.69 0.90 -27.08
N GLY A 765 3.46 0.46 -27.36
CA GLY A 765 2.23 1.15 -26.93
C GLY A 765 1.99 1.08 -25.41
N VAL A 766 1.34 2.08 -24.84
CA VAL A 766 1.13 2.20 -23.39
C VAL A 766 -0.32 2.57 -23.08
N TYR A 767 -1.03 1.71 -22.36
CA TYR A 767 -2.34 2.01 -21.78
C TYR A 767 -2.34 2.02 -20.24
N GLN A 768 -1.31 1.46 -19.63
CA GLN A 768 -1.03 1.51 -18.20
C GLN A 768 0.21 2.35 -17.98
N SER A 769 0.19 3.28 -17.04
CA SER A 769 1.34 4.16 -16.76
C SER A 769 2.55 3.32 -16.38
N ILE A 770 3.67 3.57 -17.06
CA ILE A 770 4.92 2.82 -16.84
C ILE A 770 6.11 3.76 -16.76
N LYS A 771 7.12 3.33 -16.01
CA LYS A 771 8.45 3.93 -16.03
C LYS A 771 9.24 3.31 -17.19
N VAL A 772 9.58 4.14 -18.17
CA VAL A 772 10.20 3.71 -19.44
C VAL A 772 11.62 3.20 -19.19
N PRO A 773 12.02 2.02 -19.69
CA PRO A 773 13.36 1.49 -19.44
C PRO A 773 14.49 2.39 -19.98
N ALA A 774 15.67 2.32 -19.36
CA ALA A 774 16.88 2.86 -19.95
C ALA A 774 17.14 2.25 -21.35
N ASN A 775 17.81 3.00 -22.23
CA ASN A 775 18.05 2.69 -23.66
C ASN A 775 16.82 2.72 -24.59
N ALA A 776 15.60 2.86 -24.06
CA ALA A 776 14.44 3.24 -24.86
C ALA A 776 14.56 4.69 -25.37
N TYR A 777 13.63 5.12 -26.23
CA TYR A 777 13.49 6.53 -26.60
C TYR A 777 12.07 7.05 -26.40
N VAL A 778 11.96 8.28 -25.90
CA VAL A 778 10.69 9.00 -25.73
C VAL A 778 10.66 10.26 -26.58
N LEU A 779 9.50 10.58 -27.15
CA LEU A 779 9.33 11.83 -27.88
C LEU A 779 9.37 13.01 -26.91
N LYS A 780 10.26 13.96 -27.15
CA LYS A 780 10.28 15.26 -26.46
C LYS A 780 10.80 16.35 -27.38
N THR A 781 10.64 17.59 -26.93
CA THR A 781 11.22 18.77 -27.57
C THR A 781 12.24 19.37 -26.62
N GLU A 782 13.53 19.32 -26.96
CA GLU A 782 14.59 19.99 -26.21
C GLU A 782 15.37 20.93 -27.11
N ASN A 783 15.63 22.16 -26.62
CA ASN A 783 16.36 23.19 -27.36
C ASN A 783 15.78 23.46 -28.78
N GLY A 784 14.46 23.39 -28.92
CA GLY A 784 13.75 23.62 -30.19
C GLY A 784 13.79 22.44 -31.17
N VAL A 785 14.40 21.31 -30.81
CA VAL A 785 14.43 20.08 -31.63
C VAL A 785 13.43 19.09 -31.08
N THR A 786 12.46 18.69 -31.91
CA THR A 786 11.55 17.60 -31.59
C THR A 786 12.08 16.30 -32.16
N GLY A 787 12.22 15.29 -31.31
CA GLY A 787 12.71 13.98 -31.71
C GLY A 787 12.49 12.95 -30.61
N PHE A 788 12.88 11.72 -30.88
CA PHE A 788 12.93 10.66 -29.89
C PHE A 788 14.28 10.70 -29.20
N TYR A 789 14.28 10.92 -27.90
CA TYR A 789 15.49 11.07 -27.10
C TYR A 789 15.72 9.84 -26.25
N LYS A 790 16.97 9.43 -26.17
CA LYS A 790 17.38 8.25 -25.42
C LYS A 790 17.13 8.45 -23.93
N VAL A 791 16.58 7.41 -23.30
CA VAL A 791 16.40 7.36 -21.85
C VAL A 791 17.69 6.88 -21.20
N THR A 792 18.21 7.68 -20.28
CA THR A 792 19.44 7.38 -19.53
C THR A 792 19.09 6.65 -18.23
N ALA A 793 19.92 5.68 -17.85
CA ALA A 793 19.76 4.97 -16.58
C ALA A 793 19.84 5.95 -15.39
N GLY A 794 18.92 5.79 -14.44
CA GLY A 794 18.78 6.67 -13.27
C GLY A 794 17.97 7.95 -13.52
N SER A 795 17.57 8.24 -14.75
CA SER A 795 16.69 9.37 -15.10
C SER A 795 15.49 8.93 -15.95
N GLU A 796 15.01 7.71 -15.74
CA GLU A 796 13.94 7.14 -16.53
C GLU A 796 12.59 7.86 -16.31
N PRO A 797 11.92 8.34 -17.37
CA PRO A 797 10.65 9.02 -17.25
C PRO A 797 9.48 8.05 -17.05
N VAL A 798 8.42 8.51 -16.38
CA VAL A 798 7.11 7.85 -16.39
C VAL A 798 6.28 8.44 -17.52
N ILE A 799 5.68 7.59 -18.35
CA ILE A 799 4.72 8.01 -19.37
C ILE A 799 3.34 7.41 -19.07
N GLY A 800 2.31 8.22 -19.27
CA GLY A 800 0.92 7.84 -19.03
C GLY A 800 0.30 7.01 -20.17
N SER A 801 -0.97 6.66 -19.99
CA SER A 801 -1.79 5.95 -20.97
C SER A 801 -1.96 6.69 -22.30
N PHE A 802 -2.28 5.95 -23.37
CA PHE A 802 -2.46 6.43 -24.75
C PHE A 802 -1.22 7.08 -25.37
N LYS A 803 -0.03 6.67 -24.90
CA LYS A 803 1.28 7.05 -25.46
C LYS A 803 2.04 5.82 -25.94
N ALA A 804 3.21 6.05 -26.52
CA ALA A 804 4.15 4.98 -26.85
C ALA A 804 5.58 5.49 -26.77
N TYR A 805 6.52 4.56 -26.71
CA TYR A 805 7.96 4.83 -26.70
C TYR A 805 8.67 3.88 -27.65
N LEU A 806 9.85 4.24 -28.14
CA LEU A 806 10.68 3.36 -28.95
C LEU A 806 11.36 2.33 -28.04
N THR A 807 11.19 1.05 -28.34
CA THR A 807 11.70 -0.06 -27.51
C THR A 807 13.18 0.07 -27.21
N GLU A 808 13.56 -0.25 -25.97
CA GLU A 808 14.92 -0.43 -25.50
C GLU A 808 15.70 -1.59 -26.16
N GLU A 809 15.02 -2.48 -26.90
CA GLU A 809 15.66 -3.57 -27.65
C GLU A 809 16.31 -3.11 -28.97
N ASN A 810 16.25 -1.80 -29.26
CA ASN A 810 16.91 -1.23 -30.41
C ASN A 810 18.45 -1.34 -30.31
N THR A 811 19.13 -1.28 -31.45
CA THR A 811 20.60 -1.25 -31.53
C THR A 811 21.14 0.17 -31.71
N TYR A 812 20.35 1.19 -31.37
CA TYR A 812 20.63 2.59 -31.68
C TYR A 812 21.52 3.23 -30.61
N SER A 813 22.49 4.02 -31.09
CA SER A 813 23.49 4.69 -30.25
C SER A 813 23.27 6.20 -30.17
N ALA A 814 22.53 6.79 -31.12
CA ALA A 814 22.28 8.23 -31.15
C ALA A 814 21.55 8.70 -29.88
N ASN A 815 21.89 9.87 -29.36
CA ASN A 815 21.18 10.45 -28.21
C ASN A 815 19.78 10.96 -28.59
N VAL A 816 19.62 11.38 -29.85
CA VAL A 816 18.37 11.88 -30.42
C VAL A 816 18.17 11.27 -31.79
N ILE A 817 16.97 10.77 -32.04
CA ILE A 817 16.51 10.29 -33.33
C ILE A 817 15.49 11.31 -33.85
N PRO A 818 15.88 12.22 -34.77
CA PRO A 818 15.00 13.26 -35.28
C PRO A 818 13.84 12.71 -36.12
N LEU A 819 12.75 13.48 -36.18
CA LEU A 819 11.62 13.18 -37.04
C LEU A 819 11.96 13.52 -38.49
N ASN A 820 11.75 12.56 -39.41
CA ASN A 820 11.95 12.74 -40.84
C ASN A 820 10.62 12.60 -41.58
N PHE A 821 10.04 13.72 -42.00
CA PHE A 821 8.88 13.73 -42.87
C PHE A 821 9.41 13.66 -44.28
N GLY A 822 9.28 12.51 -44.93
CA GLY A 822 9.89 12.26 -46.23
C GLY A 822 9.72 13.46 -47.15
N SER A 823 10.83 14.07 -47.55
CA SER A 823 10.82 15.03 -48.64
C SER A 823 10.42 14.26 -49.89
N LEU A 824 9.48 14.80 -50.67
CA LEU A 824 9.35 14.43 -52.08
C LEU A 824 10.76 14.51 -52.65
N SER A 825 11.35 13.34 -52.97
CA SER A 825 12.71 13.27 -53.49
C SER A 825 12.83 14.26 -54.64
N THR A 826 13.64 15.31 -54.48
CA THR A 826 14.13 16.04 -55.63
C THR A 826 14.98 15.05 -56.38
N ARG A 827 14.49 14.53 -57.51
CA ARG A 827 15.37 13.91 -58.49
C ARG A 827 16.46 14.94 -58.78
N ASN A 828 17.70 14.66 -58.37
CA ASN A 828 18.86 15.41 -58.82
C ASN A 828 18.86 15.33 -60.34
N ILE A 829 18.44 16.40 -61.01
CA ILE A 829 18.73 16.59 -62.43
C ILE A 829 20.14 17.17 -62.48
N SER A 830 21.13 16.33 -62.21
CA SER A 830 22.47 16.57 -62.72
C SER A 830 22.52 15.97 -64.12
N ALA A 831 22.57 16.85 -65.10
CA ALA A 831 22.98 16.62 -66.48
C ALA A 831 22.23 15.53 -67.25
N GLU A 832 21.03 15.85 -67.76
CA GLU A 832 20.68 15.56 -69.16
C GLU A 832 19.38 16.28 -69.58
N ALA A 833 19.47 16.96 -70.73
CA ALA A 833 18.39 17.57 -71.51
C ALA A 833 17.68 18.83 -70.94
N LYS A 834 18.24 20.00 -71.28
CA LYS A 834 17.42 21.13 -71.74
C LYS A 834 16.45 20.63 -72.84
N LYS A 835 15.16 20.54 -72.53
CA LYS A 835 14.10 20.85 -73.49
C LYS A 835 13.05 21.69 -72.78
N GLU A 836 13.09 22.98 -73.08
CA GLU A 836 12.09 23.98 -72.75
C GLU A 836 10.69 23.46 -73.15
N GLY A 837 9.73 23.58 -72.24
CA GLY A 837 8.32 23.30 -72.53
C GLY A 837 7.36 24.09 -71.64
N VAL A 838 7.88 24.73 -70.59
CA VAL A 838 7.17 25.69 -69.74
C VAL A 838 8.15 26.79 -69.33
N LYS A 839 7.76 28.06 -69.43
CA LYS A 839 8.49 29.23 -68.90
C LYS A 839 7.54 30.05 -68.03
N ILE A 840 7.98 30.49 -66.86
CA ILE A 840 7.20 31.38 -66.01
C ILE A 840 7.85 32.76 -65.88
N TYR A 841 7.04 33.81 -65.94
CA TYR A 841 7.50 35.19 -65.80
C TYR A 841 6.33 36.14 -65.46
N PRO A 842 6.58 37.33 -64.89
CA PRO A 842 7.84 37.71 -64.26
C PRO A 842 8.08 36.87 -63.00
N ASN A 843 9.35 36.70 -62.63
CA ASN A 843 9.76 36.05 -61.40
C ASN A 843 10.98 36.81 -60.85
N PRO A 844 10.81 37.68 -59.84
CA PRO A 844 9.66 37.78 -58.93
C PRO A 844 8.35 38.34 -59.57
N VAL A 845 7.19 37.99 -58.98
CA VAL A 845 5.84 38.38 -59.44
C VAL A 845 5.09 39.19 -58.38
N LYS A 846 4.31 40.20 -58.79
CA LYS A 846 3.46 41.00 -57.89
C LYS A 846 1.98 40.62 -57.92
N ALA A 847 1.42 40.37 -59.10
CA ALA A 847 -0.01 40.13 -59.28
C ALA A 847 -0.31 39.13 -60.38
N ASP A 848 0.30 39.27 -61.55
CA ASP A 848 0.02 38.41 -62.71
C ASP A 848 1.23 37.56 -63.07
N LEU A 849 1.10 36.25 -62.86
CA LEU A 849 2.09 35.25 -63.24
C LEU A 849 1.71 34.68 -64.61
N PHE A 850 2.61 34.78 -65.58
CA PHE A 850 2.44 34.18 -66.90
C PHE A 850 3.17 32.85 -66.99
N ILE A 851 2.50 31.87 -67.59
CA ILE A 851 3.03 30.55 -67.91
C ILE A 851 2.95 30.37 -69.43
N ASP A 852 4.10 30.40 -70.08
CA ASP A 852 4.23 30.06 -71.49
C ASP A 852 4.53 28.56 -71.62
N SER A 853 3.65 27.82 -72.29
CA SER A 853 3.64 26.36 -72.29
C SER A 853 3.50 25.79 -73.69
N ASP A 854 4.30 24.77 -74.03
CA ASP A 854 4.17 24.05 -75.31
C ASP A 854 3.13 22.91 -75.25
N PHE A 855 2.44 22.75 -74.12
CA PHE A 855 1.45 21.70 -73.91
C PHE A 855 0.07 22.08 -74.43
N SER A 856 -0.57 21.20 -75.21
CA SER A 856 -1.90 21.43 -75.79
C SER A 856 -3.03 21.54 -74.75
N GLU A 857 -2.95 20.78 -73.65
CA GLU A 857 -3.87 20.87 -72.50
C GLU A 857 -3.15 20.39 -71.22
N ALA A 858 -2.99 21.27 -70.23
CA ALA A 858 -2.36 20.94 -68.95
C ALA A 858 -3.09 21.57 -67.76
N THR A 859 -2.87 21.01 -66.58
CA THR A 859 -3.39 21.55 -65.31
C THR A 859 -2.25 22.06 -64.45
N VAL A 860 -2.53 23.09 -63.66
CA VAL A 860 -1.57 23.76 -62.81
C VAL A 860 -2.00 23.68 -61.34
N THR A 861 -1.05 23.33 -60.49
CA THR A 861 -1.18 23.34 -59.03
C THR A 861 -0.07 24.20 -58.43
N ILE A 862 -0.41 25.07 -57.48
CA ILE A 862 0.51 25.97 -56.79
C ILE A 862 0.62 25.53 -55.33
N PHE A 863 1.85 25.46 -54.83
CA PHE A 863 2.19 25.07 -53.47
C PHE A 863 2.95 26.19 -52.75
N ASP A 864 2.76 26.32 -51.44
CA ASP A 864 3.62 27.17 -50.60
C ASP A 864 4.99 26.53 -50.33
N GLY A 865 5.91 27.29 -49.71
CA GLY A 865 7.24 26.80 -49.34
C GLY A 865 7.26 25.64 -48.33
N ARG A 866 6.11 25.25 -47.77
CA ARG A 866 5.93 24.12 -46.85
C ARG A 866 5.26 22.91 -47.53
N GLY A 867 4.93 23.02 -48.82
CA GLY A 867 4.29 21.95 -49.61
C GLY A 867 2.77 21.92 -49.51
N SER A 868 2.12 22.91 -48.89
CA SER A 868 0.65 23.01 -48.84
C SER A 868 0.10 23.47 -50.18
N VAL A 869 -0.98 22.84 -50.66
CA VAL A 869 -1.65 23.26 -51.90
C VAL A 869 -2.38 24.59 -51.66
N ILE A 870 -2.02 25.60 -52.42
CA ILE A 870 -2.65 26.93 -52.39
C ILE A 870 -3.74 27.04 -53.46
N ARG A 871 -3.49 26.50 -54.66
CA ARG A 871 -4.46 26.41 -55.76
C ARG A 871 -4.23 25.13 -56.55
N SER A 872 -5.29 24.51 -57.08
CA SER A 872 -5.19 23.32 -57.92
C SER A 872 -6.22 23.36 -59.05
N GLY A 873 -5.99 22.56 -60.09
CA GLY A 873 -6.95 22.38 -61.19
C GLY A 873 -7.03 23.56 -62.17
N LEU A 874 -6.07 24.48 -62.15
CA LEU A 874 -6.03 25.62 -63.07
C LEU A 874 -5.67 25.12 -64.47
N LYS A 875 -6.58 25.27 -65.44
CA LYS A 875 -6.34 24.79 -66.81
C LYS A 875 -5.49 25.78 -67.60
N ILE A 876 -4.49 25.27 -68.30
CA ILE A 876 -3.65 26.03 -69.23
C ILE A 876 -3.57 25.32 -70.59
N ASN A 877 -3.42 26.10 -71.66
CA ASN A 877 -3.29 25.63 -73.04
C ASN A 877 -1.90 25.97 -73.60
N SER A 878 -1.67 25.64 -74.87
CA SER A 878 -0.44 26.01 -75.55
C SER A 878 -0.33 27.53 -75.71
N GLY A 879 0.86 28.08 -75.50
CA GLY A 879 1.16 29.50 -75.52
C GLY A 879 1.09 30.15 -74.15
N LYS A 880 0.82 31.47 -74.11
CA LYS A 880 0.84 32.29 -72.90
C LYS A 880 -0.47 32.18 -72.13
N ASN A 881 -0.37 31.77 -70.86
CA ASN A 881 -1.48 31.67 -69.93
C ASN A 881 -1.23 32.60 -68.75
N GLN A 882 -2.27 33.30 -68.29
CA GLN A 882 -2.17 34.22 -67.14
C GLN A 882 -2.83 33.60 -65.91
N ILE A 883 -2.14 33.66 -64.78
CA ILE A 883 -2.67 33.29 -63.47
C ILE A 883 -2.53 34.49 -62.53
N ASN A 884 -3.65 34.97 -62.01
CA ASN A 884 -3.65 36.01 -61.00
C ASN A 884 -3.29 35.41 -59.63
N VAL A 885 -2.25 35.97 -59.01
CA VAL A 885 -1.68 35.58 -57.71
C VAL A 885 -1.63 36.77 -56.74
N ALA A 886 -2.41 37.83 -56.99
CA ALA A 886 -2.34 39.09 -56.23
C ALA A 886 -2.75 38.93 -54.76
N ASP A 887 -3.68 38.03 -54.48
CA ASP A 887 -4.18 37.66 -53.15
C ASP A 887 -3.23 36.74 -52.37
N MET A 888 -2.17 36.22 -53.01
CA MET A 888 -1.18 35.40 -52.33
C MET A 888 -0.21 36.25 -51.51
N PRO A 889 0.07 35.91 -50.23
CA PRO A 889 1.08 36.59 -49.42
C PRO A 889 2.47 36.55 -50.06
N ALA A 890 3.32 37.54 -49.75
CA ALA A 890 4.72 37.54 -50.15
C ALA A 890 5.44 36.26 -49.67
N GLY A 891 6.20 35.60 -50.55
CA GLY A 891 6.83 34.33 -50.21
C GLY A 891 7.33 33.51 -51.41
N ILE A 892 7.89 32.34 -51.11
CA ILE A 892 8.35 31.38 -52.12
C ILE A 892 7.23 30.38 -52.38
N TYR A 893 6.92 30.18 -53.66
CA TYR A 893 5.92 29.23 -54.13
C TYR A 893 6.50 28.31 -55.21
N PHE A 894 5.87 27.15 -55.35
CA PHE A 894 6.19 26.18 -56.39
C PHE A 894 4.97 25.96 -57.26
N ILE A 895 5.18 25.94 -58.57
CA ILE A 895 4.15 25.66 -59.55
C ILE A 895 4.43 24.33 -60.22
N GLU A 896 3.41 23.48 -60.26
CA GLU A 896 3.44 22.17 -60.88
C GLU A 896 2.50 22.16 -62.07
N VAL A 897 3.03 21.92 -63.26
CA VAL A 897 2.26 21.78 -64.51
C VAL A 897 2.18 20.30 -64.87
N THR A 898 0.96 19.78 -64.95
CA THR A 898 0.66 18.38 -65.26
C THR A 898 -0.02 18.27 -66.63
N HIS A 899 0.63 17.61 -67.58
CA HIS A 899 0.06 17.29 -68.89
C HIS A 899 -0.32 15.81 -68.97
N LYS A 900 -1.56 15.51 -69.41
CA LYS A 900 -2.11 14.15 -69.58
C LYS A 900 -1.81 13.19 -68.40
N ASN A 901 -1.94 13.70 -67.17
CA ASN A 901 -1.72 12.97 -65.90
C ASN A 901 -0.35 12.24 -65.76
N THR A 902 0.66 12.60 -66.56
CA THR A 902 1.91 11.82 -66.63
C THR A 902 3.18 12.66 -66.69
N LYS A 903 3.18 13.83 -67.35
CA LYS A 903 4.36 14.70 -67.41
C LYS A 903 4.20 15.88 -66.46
N VAL A 904 5.08 15.94 -65.46
CA VAL A 904 5.09 16.94 -64.40
C VAL A 904 6.30 17.87 -64.56
N VAL A 905 6.06 19.16 -64.78
CA VAL A 905 7.10 20.20 -64.77
C VAL A 905 6.94 21.05 -63.52
N LYS A 906 8.00 21.18 -62.72
CA LYS A 906 8.00 21.98 -61.48
C LYS A 906 8.90 23.21 -61.65
N GLN A 907 8.39 24.38 -61.31
CA GLN A 907 9.16 25.62 -61.29
C GLN A 907 8.91 26.40 -60.00
N LYS A 908 9.90 27.18 -59.56
CA LYS A 908 9.82 28.05 -58.38
C LYS A 908 9.51 29.47 -58.84
N PHE A 909 8.58 30.15 -58.17
CA PHE A 909 8.44 31.61 -58.29
C PHE A 909 8.40 32.30 -56.92
N VAL A 910 8.80 33.57 -56.92
CA VAL A 910 8.79 34.43 -55.74
C VAL A 910 7.66 35.44 -55.89
N LYS A 911 6.72 35.44 -54.95
CA LYS A 911 5.68 36.46 -54.81
C LYS A 911 6.25 37.60 -53.96
N GLU A 912 6.31 38.79 -54.52
CA GLU A 912 6.64 40.03 -53.79
C GLU A 912 5.47 40.54 -52.95
#